data_AF-N8W454-F1
#
_entry.id   AF-N8W454-F1
#
_cell.length_a   1.000
_cell.length_b   1.000
_cell.length_c   1.000
_cell.angle_alpha   90.00
_cell.angle_beta   90.00
_cell.angle_gamma   90.00
#
_symmetry.space_group_name_H-M   'P 1'
#
loop_
_entity.id
_entity.type
_entity.pdbx_description
1 polymer ?
#
loop_
_entity_poly.entity_id
_entity_poly.type
_entity_poly.pdbx_seq_one_letter_code
_entity_poly.pdbx_strand_id
1 'polypeptide(L)'
;MSSFNKKIPKKRYAEDRRQLQRNELEKNLRADAEQELRQYFDEQKFSNEDLIQAYPAIYEFIKRKAPNLAWKKYAHEFFRTYIEDLNKSNNLDLPLPYLTFEMKRDEPIFTLDWIQAGHEIDIILEKLWDYWILAQDSSAFSDDEIIGNILLCSMLYGGLNQIASLNALLEHLKNPEKIQKIFDFNIIFLEPLSPSYGDLFVDEKTIRKSRNFIPDQLTRLWLIHFNTRQIRDISLDVNAYLHLIFQKIKHPYTNKTFKFLRDYANFNWLQLQNADVDPALSQCLLENTLTCGLSEHEFENFAFPKFKTQLSAEIERNVSSTAKVLPDLNTSEAVENVIFIHKNLLKIMRTSTDQGTAKLIIDFCLRHQEQFNEFSKRIILWLISLYRPSSEQIKKLSATFDFDTTQYTKAFQDNQKLADSSIYTYYTRIAEPFLTHALQYIDADDDINDLLNKIYQQIISNTRLADEVDQPEFKKSKDQTIHMLKRFHTFQQIVFQAEDFELEFIASQSRPRARIIGHTAFQVILKKLNQLLHDQSISDHHYKLLKIIYILAYRTGMRINEILGLRVKDIEGLNQFSIWVQPYGSKKQGNQHLLKTDSAERIVPAYALLKDDEYQFFSDFVVEKRLENKKSLYLFSNLNENKKLNKHTVTAPLKLILNQVFKGHHYSFHSFRHTTANHLSLLLNCEYAPLVQKLTDYSENEYQKIRAELLQNQHGQNHWFVIAHLLGHIEPVETFKSYIHLNYLIAGQKLLKHHPDMPNELAKKIMGHNATFKNLQITNGEKDFNFEKNQSVLATILLNDQTKWLQSNATDILDELSLQIDQSHDFFCFFCWNRRF
;
A
#
# COMPACT_ATOMS: atom_id res chain seq x y z
N MET A 1 7.47 73.70 17.17
CA MET A 1 6.45 72.73 16.72
C MET A 1 7.17 71.55 16.06
N SER A 2 7.25 70.41 16.74
CA SER A 2 7.62 69.11 16.14
C SER A 2 6.49 68.13 16.44
N SER A 3 5.80 67.62 15.42
CA SER A 3 4.79 66.58 15.60
C SER A 3 5.35 65.22 15.19
N PHE A 4 5.37 64.32 16.18
CA PHE A 4 5.64 62.90 16.05
C PHE A 4 4.56 62.23 15.18
N ASN A 5 4.93 61.68 14.03
CA ASN A 5 4.10 60.71 13.32
C ASN A 5 4.34 59.30 13.89
N LYS A 6 3.52 58.92 14.88
CA LYS A 6 3.35 57.53 15.31
C LYS A 6 2.73 56.73 14.16
N LYS A 7 3.47 55.77 13.60
CA LYS A 7 2.91 54.73 12.71
C LYS A 7 1.83 53.96 13.47
N ILE A 8 0.58 54.07 13.04
CA ILE A 8 -0.54 53.28 13.53
C ILE A 8 -0.33 51.83 13.04
N PRO A 9 -0.32 50.81 13.92
CA PRO A 9 -0.20 49.42 13.49
C PRO A 9 -1.47 49.01 12.74
N LYS A 10 -1.32 48.45 11.53
CA LYS A 10 -2.41 47.82 10.77
C LYS A 10 -3.18 46.86 11.70
N LYS A 11 -4.48 47.09 11.91
CA LYS A 11 -5.38 46.17 12.63
C LYS A 11 -5.42 44.83 11.87
N ARG A 12 -4.65 43.84 12.33
CA ARG A 12 -4.73 42.45 11.86
C ARG A 12 -6.08 41.85 12.27
N TYR A 13 -6.69 41.00 11.45
CA TYR A 13 -7.94 40.31 11.80
C TYR A 13 -7.72 39.34 12.97
N ALA A 14 -8.79 38.93 13.66
CA ALA A 14 -8.67 38.10 14.87
C ALA A 14 -7.98 36.76 14.58
N GLU A 15 -8.18 36.21 13.38
CA GLU A 15 -7.53 34.98 12.90
C GLU A 15 -6.02 35.16 12.70
N ASP A 16 -5.60 36.21 11.99
CA ASP A 16 -4.17 36.55 11.80
C ASP A 16 -3.43 36.75 13.12
N ARG A 17 -4.07 37.39 14.11
CA ARG A 17 -3.48 37.58 15.44
C ARG A 17 -3.30 36.26 16.19
N ARG A 18 -4.30 35.38 16.11
CA ARG A 18 -4.22 34.03 16.72
C ARG A 18 -3.15 33.20 16.05
N GLN A 19 -3.04 33.26 14.73
CA GLN A 19 -2.01 32.53 13.99
C GLN A 19 -0.60 33.03 14.34
N LEU A 20 -0.42 34.35 14.44
CA LEU A 20 0.88 34.91 14.80
C LEU A 20 1.28 34.57 16.25
N GLN A 21 0.33 34.62 17.18
CA GLN A 21 0.55 34.20 18.57
C GLN A 21 0.88 32.70 18.67
N ARG A 22 0.22 31.84 17.90
CA ARG A 22 0.55 30.41 17.81
C ARG A 22 1.99 30.22 17.31
N ASN A 23 2.38 30.90 16.24
CA ASN A 23 3.72 30.81 15.67
C ASN A 23 4.81 31.33 16.63
N GLU A 24 4.54 32.41 17.38
CA GLU A 24 5.47 32.94 18.40
C GLU A 24 5.61 31.97 19.58
N LEU A 25 4.50 31.42 20.08
CA LEU A 25 4.53 30.42 21.14
C LEU A 25 5.31 29.18 20.71
N GLU A 26 5.12 28.72 19.46
CA GLU A 26 5.83 27.58 18.89
C GLU A 26 7.34 27.80 18.84
N LYS A 27 7.77 28.98 18.36
CA LYS A 27 9.19 29.36 18.31
C LYS A 27 9.82 29.41 19.70
N ASN A 28 9.12 29.97 20.68
CA ASN A 28 9.62 30.09 22.04
C ASN A 28 9.78 28.71 22.70
N LEU A 29 8.79 27.83 22.56
CA LEU A 29 8.86 26.46 23.07
C LEU A 29 10.01 25.67 22.45
N ARG A 30 10.25 25.84 21.15
CA ARG A 30 11.37 25.20 20.47
C ARG A 30 12.71 25.72 20.97
N ALA A 31 12.89 27.03 21.06
CA ALA A 31 14.15 27.64 21.52
C ALA A 31 14.49 27.22 22.96
N ASP A 32 13.48 27.16 23.84
CA ASP A 32 13.61 26.70 25.21
C ASP A 32 14.07 25.23 25.30
N ALA A 33 13.42 24.34 24.53
CA ALA A 33 13.81 22.93 24.46
C ALA A 33 15.25 22.73 23.95
N GLU A 34 15.64 23.48 22.91
CA GLU A 34 17.01 23.45 22.37
C GLU A 34 18.04 23.94 23.39
N GLN A 35 17.73 25.00 24.15
CA GLN A 35 18.63 25.57 25.16
C GLN A 35 18.87 24.60 26.33
N GLU A 36 17.81 24.04 26.91
CA GLU A 36 17.90 23.11 28.04
C GLU A 36 18.70 21.84 27.68
N LEU A 37 18.48 21.30 26.47
CA LEU A 37 19.24 20.13 26.02
C LEU A 37 20.70 20.43 25.75
N ARG A 38 21.03 21.60 25.18
CA ARG A 38 22.43 22.02 25.01
C ARG A 38 23.14 22.12 26.35
N GLN A 39 22.52 22.78 27.32
CA GLN A 39 23.06 22.90 28.66
C GLN A 39 23.30 21.51 29.28
N TYR A 40 22.33 20.60 29.17
CA TYR A 40 22.48 19.24 29.67
C TYR A 40 23.65 18.49 29.00
N PHE A 41 23.80 18.59 27.67
CA PHE A 41 24.92 17.96 26.96
C PHE A 41 26.27 18.54 27.37
N ASP A 42 26.36 19.85 27.56
CA ASP A 42 27.57 20.54 28.00
C ASP A 42 27.97 20.16 29.44
N GLU A 43 26.98 19.98 30.34
CA GLU A 43 27.18 19.56 31.73
C GLU A 43 27.66 18.10 31.83
N GLN A 44 27.08 17.20 31.04
CA GLN A 44 27.38 15.76 31.12
C GLN A 44 28.69 15.37 30.42
N LYS A 45 29.16 16.16 29.44
CA LYS A 45 30.43 15.93 28.70
C LYS A 45 30.58 14.49 28.17
N PHE A 46 29.55 14.00 27.49
CA PHE A 46 29.57 12.65 26.92
C PHE A 46 30.77 12.44 25.99
N SER A 47 31.46 11.31 26.15
CA SER A 47 32.45 10.85 25.16
C SER A 47 31.71 10.35 23.90
N ASN A 48 32.36 10.42 22.73
CA ASN A 48 31.78 9.88 21.49
C ASN A 48 31.53 8.36 21.57
N GLU A 49 32.29 7.63 22.39
CA GLU A 49 32.19 6.17 22.52
C GLU A 49 31.04 5.76 23.45
N ASP A 50 30.76 6.55 24.49
CA ASP A 50 29.71 6.27 25.49
C ASP A 50 28.35 6.90 25.16
N LEU A 51 28.30 7.78 24.14
CA LEU A 51 27.09 8.56 23.85
C LEU A 51 25.87 7.69 23.59
N ILE A 52 26.00 6.53 22.92
CA ILE A 52 24.89 5.59 22.71
C ILE A 52 24.35 5.07 24.05
N GLN A 53 25.24 4.75 24.98
CA GLN A 53 24.87 4.24 26.32
C GLN A 53 24.17 5.33 27.13
N ALA A 54 24.41 6.61 26.82
CA ALA A 54 23.75 7.75 27.44
C ALA A 54 22.35 8.08 26.89
N TYR A 55 21.95 7.53 25.72
CA TYR A 55 20.63 7.82 25.12
C TYR A 55 19.46 7.62 26.10
N PRO A 56 19.38 6.52 26.88
CA PRO A 56 18.32 6.33 27.86
C PRO A 56 18.26 7.46 28.91
N ALA A 57 19.41 7.94 29.38
CA ALA A 57 19.48 9.03 30.34
C ALA A 57 19.01 10.37 29.73
N ILE A 58 19.35 10.61 28.47
CA ILE A 58 18.88 11.79 27.72
C ILE A 58 17.36 11.75 27.55
N TYR A 59 16.79 10.61 27.18
CA TYR A 59 15.33 10.47 27.06
C TYR A 59 14.60 10.66 28.40
N GLU A 60 15.17 10.14 29.50
CA GLU A 60 14.62 10.38 30.84
C GLU A 60 14.72 11.85 31.25
N PHE A 61 15.81 12.55 30.91
CA PHE A 61 15.91 13.99 31.11
C PHE A 61 14.81 14.74 30.36
N ILE A 62 14.64 14.48 29.06
CA ILE A 62 13.60 15.09 28.22
C ILE A 62 12.22 14.85 28.82
N LYS A 63 11.92 13.60 29.21
CA LYS A 63 10.64 13.21 29.80
C LYS A 63 10.35 13.93 31.11
N ARG A 64 11.35 14.15 31.96
CA ARG A 64 11.19 14.84 33.26
C ARG A 64 11.06 16.35 33.10
N LYS A 65 11.75 16.94 32.12
CA LYS A 65 11.73 18.39 31.88
C LYS A 65 10.52 18.87 31.09
N ALA A 66 9.97 18.04 30.21
CA ALA A 66 8.92 18.45 29.29
C ALA A 66 7.64 18.92 30.00
N PRO A 67 7.26 20.22 29.90
CA PRO A 67 6.03 20.73 30.50
C PRO A 67 4.78 20.32 29.72
N ASN A 68 4.93 19.97 28.44
CA ASN A 68 3.85 19.54 27.56
C ASN A 68 4.41 18.71 26.37
N LEU A 69 3.50 18.14 25.57
CA LEU A 69 3.85 17.26 24.46
C LEU A 69 4.61 17.98 23.33
N ALA A 70 4.28 19.24 23.06
CA ALA A 70 4.96 20.04 22.04
C ALA A 70 6.42 20.30 22.39
N TRP A 71 6.72 20.65 23.64
CA TRP A 71 8.09 20.79 24.12
C TRP A 71 8.86 19.48 24.00
N LYS A 72 8.25 18.37 24.43
CA LYS A 72 8.84 17.03 24.30
C LYS A 72 9.19 16.73 22.84
N LYS A 73 8.31 17.07 21.91
CA LYS A 73 8.55 16.90 20.48
C LYS A 73 9.76 17.69 20.00
N TYR A 74 9.84 18.98 20.31
CA TYR A 74 10.99 19.81 19.90
C TYR A 74 12.30 19.34 20.53
N ALA A 75 12.26 18.86 21.77
CA ALA A 75 13.42 18.29 22.45
C ALA A 75 13.95 17.04 21.71
N HIS A 76 13.06 16.12 21.30
CA HIS A 76 13.43 14.97 20.49
C HIS A 76 13.96 15.37 19.10
N GLU A 77 13.33 16.35 18.42
CA GLU A 77 13.80 16.88 17.13
C GLU A 77 15.21 17.48 17.25
N PHE A 78 15.46 18.23 18.32
CA PHE A 78 16.77 18.81 18.58
C PHE A 78 17.82 17.73 18.85
N PHE A 79 17.51 16.77 19.73
CA PHE A 79 18.44 15.68 20.03
C PHE A 79 18.81 14.89 18.76
N ARG A 80 17.83 14.61 17.90
CA ARG A 80 18.08 13.97 16.60
C ARG A 80 19.03 14.80 15.73
N THR A 81 18.76 16.09 15.60
CA THR A 81 19.60 17.02 14.82
C THR A 81 21.02 17.07 15.37
N TYR A 82 21.18 17.08 16.69
CA TYR A 82 22.48 17.05 17.36
C TYR A 82 23.29 15.80 17.01
N ILE A 83 22.67 14.62 17.02
CA ILE A 83 23.34 13.36 16.61
C ILE A 83 23.68 13.36 15.12
N GLU A 84 22.81 13.89 14.25
CA GLU A 84 23.11 14.02 12.82
C GLU A 84 24.37 14.89 12.58
N ASP A 85 24.49 16.00 13.31
CA ASP A 85 25.65 16.89 13.24
C ASP A 85 26.93 16.27 13.84
N LEU A 86 26.81 15.47 14.91
CA LEU A 86 27.93 14.72 15.47
C LEU A 86 28.43 13.61 14.53
N ASN A 87 27.52 12.80 13.98
CA ASN A 87 27.83 11.78 12.98
C ASN A 87 28.60 12.38 11.81
N LYS A 88 28.14 13.54 11.36
CA LYS A 88 28.78 14.33 10.30
C LYS A 88 30.16 14.88 10.68
N SER A 89 30.32 15.45 11.87
CA SER A 89 31.56 16.15 12.27
C SER A 89 32.68 15.20 12.68
N ASN A 90 32.33 14.07 13.29
CA ASN A 90 33.29 13.14 13.89
C ASN A 90 33.44 11.82 13.11
N ASN A 91 32.86 11.72 11.92
CA ASN A 91 32.85 10.49 11.12
C ASN A 91 32.29 9.28 11.86
N LEU A 92 31.21 9.52 12.63
CA LEU A 92 30.51 8.49 13.39
C LEU A 92 29.26 8.00 12.64
N ASP A 93 28.79 6.83 13.04
CA ASP A 93 27.58 6.19 12.50
C ASP A 93 26.64 5.75 13.63
N LEU A 94 26.36 6.71 14.53
CA LEU A 94 25.47 6.52 15.67
C LEU A 94 24.01 6.41 15.19
N PRO A 95 23.19 5.56 15.83
CA PRO A 95 21.74 5.54 15.64
C PRO A 95 21.13 6.92 15.83
N LEU A 96 20.20 7.31 14.96
CA LEU A 96 19.50 8.58 15.14
C LEU A 96 18.43 8.44 16.23
N PRO A 97 18.31 9.42 17.15
CA PRO A 97 17.24 9.46 18.14
C PRO A 97 15.82 9.38 17.56
N TYR A 98 14.92 8.72 18.28
CA TYR A 98 13.52 8.58 17.86
C TYR A 98 12.73 9.87 18.10
N LEU A 99 11.74 10.12 17.24
CA LEU A 99 10.83 11.26 17.37
C LEU A 99 9.57 10.88 18.15
N THR A 100 8.92 11.87 18.77
CA THR A 100 7.61 11.68 19.41
C THR A 100 6.51 11.76 18.37
N PHE A 101 5.50 10.90 18.49
CA PHE A 101 4.26 10.98 17.72
C PHE A 101 3.06 11.19 18.65
N GLU A 102 2.00 11.79 18.12
CA GLU A 102 0.71 11.90 18.80
C GLU A 102 -0.22 10.83 18.24
N MET A 103 -0.70 9.91 19.09
CA MET A 103 -1.80 9.02 18.73
C MET A 103 -3.12 9.72 18.99
N LYS A 104 -3.98 9.79 17.96
CA LYS A 104 -5.38 10.12 18.16
C LYS A 104 -6.13 8.82 18.44
N ARG A 105 -7.01 8.85 19.43
CA ARG A 105 -7.86 7.69 19.71
C ARG A 105 -8.99 7.66 18.68
N ASP A 106 -9.18 6.53 18.04
CA ASP A 106 -10.33 6.30 17.16
C ASP A 106 -11.64 6.41 17.94
N GLU A 107 -12.71 6.79 17.25
CA GLU A 107 -14.05 6.75 17.81
C GLU A 107 -14.45 5.30 18.14
N PRO A 108 -15.05 5.06 19.31
CA PRO A 108 -15.50 3.72 19.67
C PRO A 108 -16.60 3.26 18.72
N ILE A 109 -16.48 2.04 18.20
CA ILE A 109 -17.49 1.43 17.32
C ILE A 109 -18.78 1.14 18.10
N PHE A 110 -18.65 0.72 19.36
CA PHE A 110 -19.78 0.48 20.26
C PHE A 110 -20.16 1.77 20.98
N THR A 111 -21.11 2.50 20.42
CA THR A 111 -21.70 3.70 21.02
C THR A 111 -23.07 3.37 21.64
N LEU A 112 -23.59 4.29 22.48
CA LEU A 112 -24.97 4.16 22.99
C LEU A 112 -25.98 4.10 21.84
N ASP A 113 -25.78 4.93 20.81
CA ASP A 113 -26.62 4.96 19.61
C ASP A 113 -26.58 3.62 18.87
N TRP A 114 -25.41 2.97 18.79
CA TRP A 114 -25.27 1.64 18.18
C TRP A 114 -26.07 0.57 18.94
N ILE A 115 -26.05 0.59 20.27
CA ILE A 115 -26.85 -0.34 21.10
C ILE A 115 -28.34 -0.08 20.92
N GLN A 116 -28.77 1.19 20.92
CA GLN A 116 -30.18 1.56 20.74
C GLN A 116 -30.70 1.18 19.35
N ALA A 117 -29.90 1.43 18.31
CA ALA A 117 -30.21 1.00 16.96
C ALA A 117 -30.26 -0.53 16.84
N GLY A 118 -29.40 -1.25 17.57
CA GLY A 118 -29.40 -2.71 17.59
C GLY A 118 -30.74 -3.35 17.90
N HIS A 119 -31.51 -2.78 18.84
CA HIS A 119 -32.83 -3.29 19.19
C HIS A 119 -33.81 -3.32 17.99
N GLU A 120 -33.76 -2.30 17.14
CA GLU A 120 -34.60 -2.26 15.93
C GLU A 120 -34.12 -3.27 14.88
N ILE A 121 -32.81 -3.54 14.80
CA ILE A 121 -32.27 -4.62 13.96
C ILE A 121 -32.81 -5.98 14.42
N ASP A 122 -32.86 -6.25 15.72
CA ASP A 122 -33.43 -7.48 16.28
C ASP A 122 -34.92 -7.63 15.92
N ILE A 123 -35.72 -6.56 16.03
CA ILE A 123 -37.13 -6.56 15.64
C ILE A 123 -37.31 -6.92 14.15
N ILE A 124 -36.44 -6.37 13.28
CA ILE A 124 -36.47 -6.69 11.84
C ILE A 124 -36.12 -8.16 11.61
N LEU A 125 -35.13 -8.69 12.31
CA LEU A 125 -34.72 -10.09 12.22
C LEU A 125 -35.85 -11.03 12.67
N GLU A 126 -36.47 -10.78 13.82
CA GLU A 126 -37.59 -11.58 14.35
C GLU A 126 -38.74 -11.65 13.33
N LYS A 127 -39.18 -10.50 12.81
CA LYS A 127 -40.27 -10.45 11.83
C LYS A 127 -39.92 -11.14 10.51
N LEU A 128 -38.65 -11.10 10.11
CA LEU A 128 -38.16 -11.79 8.91
C LEU A 128 -38.21 -13.30 9.09
N TRP A 129 -37.76 -13.80 10.24
CA TRP A 129 -37.86 -15.23 10.58
C TRP A 129 -39.31 -15.70 10.67
N ASP A 130 -40.19 -14.94 11.33
CA ASP A 130 -41.63 -15.22 11.40
C ASP A 130 -42.24 -15.36 10.00
N TYR A 131 -41.90 -14.45 9.08
CA TYR A 131 -42.37 -14.52 7.70
C TYR A 131 -41.95 -15.82 7.01
N TRP A 132 -40.68 -16.24 7.13
CA TRP A 132 -40.20 -17.47 6.52
C TRP A 132 -40.81 -18.74 7.17
N ILE A 133 -41.02 -18.71 8.48
CA ILE A 133 -41.65 -19.80 9.23
C ILE A 133 -43.12 -19.97 8.80
N LEU A 134 -43.86 -18.86 8.71
CA LEU A 134 -45.29 -18.85 8.38
C LEU A 134 -45.60 -19.11 6.90
N ALA A 135 -44.63 -18.97 6.00
CA ALA A 135 -44.78 -19.33 4.60
C ALA A 135 -45.16 -20.83 4.48
N GLN A 136 -46.09 -21.17 3.58
CA GLN A 136 -46.61 -22.54 3.50
C GLN A 136 -45.53 -23.55 3.05
N ASP A 137 -44.86 -23.25 1.94
CA ASP A 137 -43.79 -24.07 1.35
C ASP A 137 -42.86 -23.18 0.49
N SER A 138 -41.91 -23.79 -0.23
CA SER A 138 -40.97 -23.06 -1.08
C SER A 138 -41.62 -22.35 -2.27
N SER A 139 -42.83 -22.74 -2.68
CA SER A 139 -43.59 -22.10 -3.76
C SER A 139 -44.23 -20.77 -3.32
N ALA A 140 -44.41 -20.58 -2.01
CA ALA A 140 -45.03 -19.38 -1.44
C ALA A 140 -44.23 -18.09 -1.68
N PHE A 141 -42.92 -18.20 -1.93
CA PHE A 141 -42.07 -17.05 -2.24
C PHE A 141 -42.13 -16.73 -3.73
N SER A 142 -42.38 -15.45 -4.07
CA SER A 142 -42.23 -14.99 -5.45
C SER A 142 -40.75 -14.87 -5.84
N ASP A 143 -40.46 -14.78 -7.14
CA ASP A 143 -39.09 -14.64 -7.62
C ASP A 143 -38.45 -13.32 -7.12
N ASP A 144 -39.22 -12.24 -7.10
CA ASP A 144 -38.78 -10.96 -6.53
C ASP A 144 -38.55 -11.04 -5.02
N GLU A 145 -39.34 -11.83 -4.29
CA GLU A 145 -39.11 -12.07 -2.86
C GLU A 145 -37.83 -12.88 -2.63
N ILE A 146 -37.50 -13.84 -3.49
CA ILE A 146 -36.23 -14.58 -3.38
C ILE A 146 -35.05 -13.63 -3.56
N ILE A 147 -35.09 -12.74 -4.56
CA ILE A 147 -34.05 -11.72 -4.78
C ILE A 147 -33.98 -10.75 -3.58
N GLY A 148 -35.13 -10.28 -3.10
CA GLY A 148 -35.19 -9.40 -1.93
C GLY A 148 -34.60 -10.03 -0.67
N ASN A 149 -34.85 -11.33 -0.44
CA ASN A 149 -34.26 -12.06 0.68
C ASN A 149 -32.75 -12.27 0.51
N ILE A 150 -32.23 -12.49 -0.72
CA ILE A 150 -30.78 -12.52 -0.97
C ILE A 150 -30.15 -11.19 -0.55
N LEU A 151 -30.71 -10.06 -0.98
CA LEU A 151 -30.19 -8.73 -0.64
C LEU A 151 -30.26 -8.48 0.87
N LEU A 152 -31.41 -8.73 1.50
CA LEU A 152 -31.58 -8.46 2.92
C LEU A 152 -30.70 -9.37 3.79
N CYS A 153 -30.54 -10.65 3.45
CA CYS A 153 -29.60 -11.54 4.15
C CYS A 153 -28.14 -11.13 3.92
N SER A 154 -27.79 -10.70 2.71
CA SER A 154 -26.43 -10.22 2.42
C SER A 154 -26.07 -8.99 3.26
N MET A 155 -27.05 -8.15 3.61
CA MET A 155 -26.88 -7.07 4.58
C MET A 155 -26.86 -7.61 6.00
N LEU A 156 -27.89 -8.34 6.45
CA LEU A 156 -28.07 -8.69 7.86
C LEU A 156 -27.10 -9.76 8.38
N TYR A 157 -26.55 -10.60 7.50
CA TYR A 157 -25.68 -11.72 7.87
C TYR A 157 -24.38 -11.76 7.04
N GLY A 158 -24.37 -11.25 5.81
CA GLY A 158 -23.25 -11.36 4.87
C GLY A 158 -22.28 -10.16 4.80
N GLY A 159 -22.59 -9.03 5.43
CA GLY A 159 -21.72 -7.85 5.45
C GLY A 159 -21.65 -7.05 4.15
N LEU A 160 -22.65 -7.11 3.27
CA LEU A 160 -22.76 -6.28 2.06
C LEU A 160 -23.79 -5.15 2.28
N ASN A 161 -23.35 -3.97 2.69
CA ASN A 161 -24.28 -2.92 3.14
C ASN A 161 -24.39 -1.73 2.19
N GLN A 162 -23.34 -1.46 1.42
CA GLN A 162 -23.34 -0.31 0.52
C GLN A 162 -24.19 -0.57 -0.71
N ILE A 163 -24.94 0.45 -1.14
CA ILE A 163 -25.81 0.38 -2.32
C ILE A 163 -25.04 -0.04 -3.58
N ALA A 164 -23.80 0.41 -3.75
CA ALA A 164 -22.95 0.04 -4.88
C ALA A 164 -22.61 -1.46 -4.88
N SER A 165 -22.36 -2.04 -3.70
CA SER A 165 -22.05 -3.47 -3.52
C SER A 165 -23.29 -4.34 -3.70
N LEU A 166 -24.46 -3.88 -3.23
CA LEU A 166 -25.74 -4.54 -3.48
C LEU A 166 -26.14 -4.48 -4.96
N ASN A 167 -25.90 -3.35 -5.63
CA ASN A 167 -26.08 -3.24 -7.08
C ASN A 167 -25.15 -4.18 -7.85
N ALA A 168 -23.88 -4.29 -7.44
CA ALA A 168 -22.96 -5.25 -8.03
C ALA A 168 -23.42 -6.71 -7.83
N LEU A 169 -24.04 -7.02 -6.69
CA LEU A 169 -24.67 -8.33 -6.46
C LEU A 169 -25.87 -8.55 -7.39
N LEU A 170 -26.75 -7.55 -7.59
CA LEU A 170 -27.84 -7.64 -8.57
C LEU A 170 -27.33 -7.81 -10.01
N GLU A 171 -26.27 -7.07 -10.39
CA GLU A 171 -25.60 -7.23 -11.69
C GLU A 171 -25.08 -8.68 -11.85
N HIS A 172 -24.47 -9.23 -10.81
CA HIS A 172 -24.03 -10.63 -10.79
C HIS A 172 -25.20 -11.62 -10.94
N LEU A 173 -26.33 -11.38 -10.26
CA LEU A 173 -27.48 -12.29 -10.35
C LEU A 173 -28.15 -12.29 -11.73
N LYS A 174 -28.07 -11.19 -12.50
CA LYS A 174 -28.61 -11.13 -13.89
C LYS A 174 -27.93 -12.14 -14.81
N ASN A 175 -26.62 -12.25 -14.65
CA ASN A 175 -25.80 -13.19 -15.39
C ASN A 175 -24.86 -13.89 -14.41
N PRO A 176 -25.35 -14.94 -13.71
CA PRO A 176 -24.59 -15.61 -12.66
C PRO A 176 -23.54 -16.51 -13.31
N GLU A 177 -22.57 -15.92 -14.00
CA GLU A 177 -21.58 -16.66 -14.80
C GLU A 177 -20.69 -17.50 -13.88
N LYS A 178 -20.31 -16.99 -12.69
CA LYS A 178 -19.33 -17.66 -11.82
C LYS A 178 -19.53 -17.40 -10.32
N ILE A 179 -20.14 -18.34 -9.61
CA ILE A 179 -19.96 -18.48 -8.15
C ILE A 179 -18.85 -19.49 -7.93
N GLN A 180 -17.68 -19.05 -7.47
CA GLN A 180 -16.51 -19.92 -7.33
C GLN A 180 -16.52 -20.70 -6.02
N LYS A 181 -15.96 -21.91 -6.00
CA LYS A 181 -15.69 -22.69 -4.77
C LYS A 181 -14.27 -22.47 -4.32
N ILE A 182 -14.07 -22.08 -3.07
CA ILE A 182 -12.77 -22.15 -2.42
C ILE A 182 -12.89 -23.10 -1.24
N PHE A 183 -12.21 -24.24 -1.31
CA PHE A 183 -12.31 -25.31 -0.32
C PHE A 183 -13.76 -25.77 -0.13
N ASP A 184 -14.40 -25.51 1.01
CA ASP A 184 -15.78 -25.92 1.33
C ASP A 184 -16.76 -24.73 1.38
N PHE A 185 -16.42 -23.60 0.77
CA PHE A 185 -17.31 -22.44 0.72
C PHE A 185 -17.29 -21.72 -0.64
N ASN A 186 -18.28 -20.86 -0.85
CA ASN A 186 -18.46 -20.12 -2.09
C ASN A 186 -17.91 -18.69 -1.98
N ILE A 187 -17.38 -18.17 -3.07
CA ILE A 187 -16.97 -16.78 -3.21
C ILE A 187 -17.61 -16.19 -4.47
N ILE A 188 -18.07 -14.95 -4.35
CA ILE A 188 -18.54 -14.12 -5.45
C ILE A 188 -17.59 -12.94 -5.57
N PHE A 189 -17.08 -12.69 -6.78
CA PHE A 189 -16.21 -11.55 -7.07
C PHE A 189 -17.07 -10.39 -7.58
N LEU A 190 -17.34 -9.41 -6.71
CA LEU A 190 -18.11 -8.23 -7.05
C LEU A 190 -17.18 -7.07 -7.40
N GLU A 191 -17.64 -6.20 -8.31
CA GLU A 191 -16.87 -5.03 -8.76
C GLU A 191 -17.71 -3.74 -8.58
N PRO A 192 -18.11 -3.37 -7.35
CA PRO A 192 -18.90 -2.17 -7.11
C PRO A 192 -18.21 -0.90 -7.59
N LEU A 193 -19.03 0.03 -8.09
CA LEU A 193 -18.61 1.41 -8.36
C LEU A 193 -18.12 2.06 -7.07
N SER A 194 -17.03 2.82 -7.19
CA SER A 194 -16.43 3.54 -6.07
C SER A 194 -16.13 4.98 -6.48
N PRO A 195 -16.41 5.97 -5.61
CA PRO A 195 -16.28 7.37 -5.98
C PRO A 195 -14.83 7.83 -6.19
N SER A 196 -13.89 7.32 -5.38
CA SER A 196 -12.51 7.84 -5.36
C SER A 196 -11.44 6.84 -4.93
N TYR A 197 -11.79 5.58 -4.65
CA TYR A 197 -10.85 4.57 -4.18
C TYR A 197 -11.13 3.19 -4.80
N GLY A 198 -10.17 2.61 -5.50
CA GLY A 198 -10.34 1.29 -6.11
C GLY A 198 -9.13 0.78 -6.87
N ASP A 199 -9.03 -0.53 -6.96
CA ASP A 199 -7.98 -1.28 -7.66
C ASP A 199 -8.33 -1.59 -9.12
N LEU A 200 -9.62 -1.49 -9.48
CA LEU A 200 -10.13 -1.71 -10.83
C LEU A 200 -10.43 -0.38 -11.51
N PHE A 201 -9.77 -0.15 -12.65
CA PHE A 201 -9.88 1.09 -13.39
C PHE A 201 -10.45 0.80 -14.77
N VAL A 202 -11.67 1.27 -15.01
CA VAL A 202 -12.34 1.12 -16.31
C VAL A 202 -11.99 2.32 -17.19
N ASP A 203 -12.18 3.54 -16.67
CA ASP A 203 -11.85 4.80 -17.34
C ASP A 203 -11.63 5.94 -16.32
N GLU A 204 -11.30 7.15 -16.79
CA GLU A 204 -10.98 8.30 -15.94
C GLU A 204 -12.11 8.69 -14.95
N LYS A 205 -13.38 8.40 -15.27
CA LYS A 205 -14.57 8.75 -14.48
C LYS A 205 -15.12 7.56 -13.69
N THR A 206 -14.77 6.34 -14.09
CA THR A 206 -15.33 5.10 -13.55
C THR A 206 -14.26 4.28 -12.82
N ILE A 207 -14.27 4.38 -11.49
CA ILE A 207 -13.48 3.52 -10.61
C ILE A 207 -14.38 2.42 -10.05
N ARG A 208 -13.89 1.19 -10.10
CA ARG A 208 -14.48 0.07 -9.37
C ARG A 208 -13.48 -0.44 -8.34
N LYS A 209 -13.97 -1.17 -7.34
CA LYS A 209 -13.12 -1.88 -6.39
C LYS A 209 -13.48 -3.35 -6.38
N SER A 210 -12.49 -4.21 -6.26
CA SER A 210 -12.69 -5.62 -6.02
C SER A 210 -13.34 -5.81 -4.65
N ARG A 211 -14.47 -6.49 -4.59
CA ARG A 211 -15.20 -6.83 -3.35
C ARG A 211 -15.51 -8.32 -3.37
N ASN A 212 -14.66 -9.10 -2.71
CA ASN A 212 -14.93 -10.52 -2.48
C ASN A 212 -16.13 -10.65 -1.55
N PHE A 213 -17.10 -11.50 -1.87
CA PHE A 213 -18.24 -11.79 -1.03
C PHE A 213 -18.34 -13.29 -0.77
N ILE A 214 -18.31 -13.67 0.51
CA ILE A 214 -18.58 -15.04 0.95
C ILE A 214 -20.02 -15.05 1.47
N PRO A 215 -20.98 -15.66 0.76
CA PRO A 215 -22.35 -15.72 1.23
C PRO A 215 -22.41 -16.46 2.57
N ASP A 216 -23.07 -15.86 3.57
CA ASP A 216 -23.39 -16.54 4.82
C ASP A 216 -24.37 -17.71 4.57
N GLN A 217 -24.67 -18.48 5.63
CA GLN A 217 -25.53 -19.65 5.52
C GLN A 217 -26.92 -19.34 4.91
N LEU A 218 -27.57 -18.26 5.34
CA LEU A 218 -28.92 -17.89 4.88
C LEU A 218 -28.88 -17.35 3.45
N THR A 219 -27.95 -16.44 3.16
CA THR A 219 -27.78 -15.95 1.78
C THR A 219 -27.47 -17.10 0.83
N ARG A 220 -26.66 -18.08 1.25
CA ARG A 220 -26.36 -19.28 0.48
C ARG A 220 -27.60 -20.13 0.17
N LEU A 221 -28.50 -20.35 1.13
CA LEU A 221 -29.74 -21.09 0.87
C LEU A 221 -30.63 -20.34 -0.14
N TRP A 222 -30.78 -19.02 -0.01
CA TRP A 222 -31.57 -18.24 -0.97
C TRP A 222 -30.96 -18.20 -2.37
N LEU A 223 -29.64 -18.14 -2.49
CA LEU A 223 -28.94 -18.25 -3.77
C LEU A 223 -29.15 -19.63 -4.43
N ILE A 224 -29.19 -20.71 -3.64
CA ILE A 224 -29.55 -22.05 -4.14
C ILE A 224 -30.98 -22.05 -4.67
N HIS A 225 -31.93 -21.43 -3.96
CA HIS A 225 -33.31 -21.32 -4.41
C HIS A 225 -33.41 -20.55 -5.73
N PHE A 226 -32.72 -19.41 -5.83
CA PHE A 226 -32.63 -18.58 -7.03
C PHE A 226 -32.12 -19.37 -8.25
N ASN A 227 -31.06 -20.16 -8.06
CA ASN A 227 -30.52 -21.01 -9.13
C ASN A 227 -31.47 -22.17 -9.49
N THR A 228 -32.11 -22.77 -8.48
CA THR A 228 -33.03 -23.90 -8.68
C THR A 228 -34.27 -23.50 -9.48
N ARG A 229 -34.80 -22.30 -9.24
CA ARG A 229 -35.90 -21.72 -10.01
C ARG A 229 -35.48 -21.09 -11.33
N GLN A 230 -34.18 -21.01 -11.61
CA GLN A 230 -33.63 -20.37 -12.82
C GLN A 230 -34.09 -18.90 -12.97
N ILE A 231 -34.17 -18.17 -11.87
CA ILE A 231 -34.57 -16.76 -11.88
C ILE A 231 -33.50 -15.94 -12.60
N ARG A 232 -33.85 -15.23 -13.67
CA ARG A 232 -32.89 -14.39 -14.43
C ARG A 232 -33.44 -12.99 -14.76
N ASP A 233 -34.75 -12.79 -14.60
CA ASP A 233 -35.35 -11.47 -14.75
C ASP A 233 -35.15 -10.67 -13.46
N ILE A 234 -34.27 -9.65 -13.54
CA ILE A 234 -33.97 -8.75 -12.43
C ILE A 234 -34.23 -7.33 -12.91
N SER A 235 -35.46 -6.88 -12.66
CA SER A 235 -36.00 -5.63 -13.20
C SER A 235 -36.06 -4.50 -12.17
N LEU A 236 -36.09 -4.82 -10.88
CA LEU A 236 -36.19 -3.84 -9.80
C LEU A 236 -34.82 -3.37 -9.31
N ASP A 237 -34.78 -2.19 -8.69
CA ASP A 237 -33.61 -1.72 -7.96
C ASP A 237 -33.57 -2.27 -6.52
N VAL A 238 -32.45 -2.09 -5.82
CA VAL A 238 -32.25 -2.56 -4.44
C VAL A 238 -33.35 -2.04 -3.50
N ASN A 239 -33.77 -0.78 -3.62
CA ASN A 239 -34.78 -0.22 -2.73
C ASN A 239 -36.16 -0.85 -2.95
N ALA A 240 -36.53 -1.10 -4.20
CA ALA A 240 -37.78 -1.74 -4.55
C ALA A 240 -37.83 -3.20 -4.04
N TYR A 241 -36.75 -3.97 -4.20
CA TYR A 241 -36.65 -5.32 -3.65
C TYR A 241 -36.73 -5.35 -2.12
N LEU A 242 -36.01 -4.45 -1.44
CA LEU A 242 -36.08 -4.36 0.02
C LEU A 242 -37.47 -3.91 0.50
N HIS A 243 -38.08 -2.94 -0.19
CA HIS A 243 -39.43 -2.49 0.13
C HIS A 243 -40.46 -3.63 0.05
N LEU A 244 -40.35 -4.49 -0.95
CA LEU A 244 -41.20 -5.67 -1.10
C LEU A 244 -41.13 -6.59 0.13
N ILE A 245 -39.92 -6.92 0.60
CA ILE A 245 -39.75 -7.74 1.80
C ILE A 245 -40.30 -7.05 3.04
N PHE A 246 -40.03 -5.74 3.20
CA PHE A 246 -40.53 -4.95 4.32
C PHE A 246 -42.06 -4.90 4.38
N GLN A 247 -42.75 -4.85 3.23
CA GLN A 247 -44.21 -5.00 3.18
C GLN A 247 -44.66 -6.36 3.70
N LYS A 248 -43.97 -7.45 3.36
CA LYS A 248 -44.30 -8.82 3.77
C LYS A 248 -44.14 -9.03 5.28
N ILE A 249 -43.08 -8.47 5.86
CA ILE A 249 -42.85 -8.51 7.31
C ILE A 249 -43.64 -7.43 8.08
N LYS A 250 -44.49 -6.66 7.40
CA LYS A 250 -45.31 -5.57 7.98
C LYS A 250 -44.46 -4.56 8.77
N HIS A 251 -43.34 -4.16 8.19
CA HIS A 251 -42.42 -3.18 8.75
C HIS A 251 -42.32 -1.95 7.84
N PRO A 252 -42.38 -0.71 8.37
CA PRO A 252 -42.19 0.49 7.54
C PRO A 252 -40.83 0.51 6.83
N TYR A 253 -40.83 0.85 5.55
CA TYR A 253 -39.61 1.04 4.76
C TYR A 253 -39.58 2.43 4.12
N THR A 254 -38.51 3.16 4.38
CA THR A 254 -38.22 4.48 3.82
C THR A 254 -36.74 4.56 3.45
N ASN A 255 -36.31 5.64 2.77
CA ASN A 255 -34.88 5.89 2.55
C ASN A 255 -34.08 5.95 3.87
N LYS A 256 -34.72 6.33 4.99
CA LYS A 256 -34.09 6.29 6.31
C LYS A 256 -33.87 4.85 6.79
N THR A 257 -34.77 3.93 6.45
CA THR A 257 -34.65 2.50 6.77
C THR A 257 -33.46 1.86 6.06
N PHE A 258 -33.26 2.14 4.76
CA PHE A 258 -32.07 1.66 4.05
C PHE A 258 -30.78 2.17 4.70
N LYS A 259 -30.71 3.50 4.94
CA LYS A 259 -29.56 4.10 5.62
C LYS A 259 -29.33 3.45 7.00
N PHE A 260 -30.40 3.19 7.73
CA PHE A 260 -30.35 2.55 9.04
C PHE A 260 -29.77 1.13 8.95
N LEU A 261 -30.28 0.27 8.06
CA LEU A 261 -29.73 -1.07 7.83
C LEU A 261 -28.26 -1.00 7.42
N ARG A 262 -27.92 -0.09 6.50
CA ARG A 262 -26.55 0.12 6.04
C ARG A 262 -25.62 0.44 7.21
N ASP A 263 -26.03 1.34 8.10
CA ASP A 263 -25.18 1.87 9.17
C ASP A 263 -25.13 0.94 10.41
N TYR A 264 -26.15 0.10 10.64
CA TYR A 264 -26.31 -0.66 11.91
C TYR A 264 -26.47 -2.17 11.79
N ALA A 265 -26.54 -2.78 10.59
CA ALA A 265 -26.65 -4.25 10.49
C ALA A 265 -25.45 -5.01 11.10
N ASN A 266 -24.30 -4.34 11.28
CA ASN A 266 -23.17 -4.89 11.99
C ASN A 266 -23.45 -5.22 13.47
N PHE A 267 -24.54 -4.68 14.04
CA PHE A 267 -25.07 -5.10 15.33
C PHE A 267 -25.29 -6.61 15.38
N ASN A 268 -25.92 -7.18 14.34
CA ASN A 268 -26.15 -8.62 14.28
C ASN A 268 -24.83 -9.38 14.13
N TRP A 269 -23.99 -9.01 13.15
CA TRP A 269 -22.76 -9.74 12.82
C TRP A 269 -21.79 -9.90 13.99
N LEU A 270 -21.66 -8.87 14.81
CA LEU A 270 -20.74 -8.84 15.95
C LEU A 270 -21.25 -9.67 17.14
N GLN A 271 -22.49 -10.18 17.07
CA GLN A 271 -23.14 -11.00 18.10
C GLN A 271 -23.45 -12.43 17.64
N LEU A 272 -23.27 -12.72 16.35
CA LEU A 272 -23.49 -14.05 15.80
C LEU A 272 -22.56 -15.08 16.46
N GLN A 273 -23.14 -16.15 16.98
CA GLN A 273 -22.36 -17.23 17.61
C GLN A 273 -21.36 -17.82 16.62
N ASN A 274 -20.14 -18.07 17.08
CA ASN A 274 -18.98 -18.57 16.30
C ASN A 274 -18.47 -17.64 15.20
N ALA A 275 -19.16 -16.54 14.88
CA ALA A 275 -18.66 -15.50 13.99
C ALA A 275 -17.79 -14.52 14.80
N ASP A 276 -16.51 -14.85 14.92
CA ASP A 276 -15.50 -14.03 15.62
C ASP A 276 -15.08 -12.77 14.82
N VAL A 277 -16.05 -12.03 14.27
CA VAL A 277 -15.76 -10.81 13.50
C VAL A 277 -15.34 -9.71 14.46
N ASP A 278 -14.11 -9.21 14.32
CA ASP A 278 -13.63 -8.12 15.15
C ASP A 278 -14.13 -6.75 14.63
N PRO A 279 -14.07 -5.69 15.46
CA PRO A 279 -14.59 -4.38 15.08
C PRO A 279 -13.92 -3.78 13.83
N ALA A 280 -12.63 -4.03 13.57
CA ALA A 280 -11.96 -3.52 12.37
C ALA A 280 -12.46 -4.22 11.10
N LEU A 281 -12.66 -5.54 11.14
CA LEU A 281 -13.29 -6.28 10.05
C LEU A 281 -14.74 -5.83 9.82
N SER A 282 -15.49 -5.54 10.88
CA SER A 282 -16.84 -4.96 10.76
C SER A 282 -16.81 -3.61 10.02
N GLN A 283 -15.87 -2.71 10.33
CA GLN A 283 -15.72 -1.45 9.61
C GLN A 283 -15.28 -1.63 8.15
N CYS A 284 -14.54 -2.70 7.84
CA CYS A 284 -14.24 -3.06 6.46
C CYS A 284 -15.49 -3.54 5.71
N LEU A 285 -16.30 -4.42 6.31
CA LEU A 285 -17.56 -4.90 5.72
C LEU A 285 -18.57 -3.78 5.47
N LEU A 286 -18.66 -2.81 6.40
CA LEU A 286 -19.44 -1.58 6.22
C LEU A 286 -18.85 -0.63 5.18
N GLU A 287 -17.61 -0.86 4.75
CA GLU A 287 -16.85 -0.04 3.82
C GLU A 287 -16.52 1.37 4.34
N ASN A 288 -16.50 1.53 5.67
CA ASN A 288 -16.04 2.75 6.36
C ASN A 288 -14.51 2.85 6.38
N THR A 289 -13.82 1.70 6.41
CA THR A 289 -12.37 1.64 6.18
C THR A 289 -12.10 1.43 4.70
N LEU A 290 -11.32 2.33 4.08
CA LEU A 290 -10.91 2.17 2.69
C LEU A 290 -10.10 0.87 2.54
N THR A 291 -10.61 -0.06 1.76
CA THR A 291 -9.94 -1.31 1.42
C THR A 291 -10.57 -1.94 0.18
N CYS A 292 -9.77 -2.68 -0.59
CA CYS A 292 -10.24 -3.51 -1.69
C CYS A 292 -9.87 -4.98 -1.43
N GLY A 293 -10.68 -5.89 -1.97
CA GLY A 293 -10.38 -7.30 -2.07
C GLY A 293 -9.37 -7.60 -3.20
N LEU A 294 -9.34 -8.85 -3.64
CA LEU A 294 -8.69 -9.25 -4.89
C LEU A 294 -9.72 -9.40 -6.01
N SER A 295 -9.36 -9.00 -7.22
CA SER A 295 -10.13 -9.35 -8.42
C SER A 295 -10.11 -10.86 -8.65
N GLU A 296 -11.03 -11.39 -9.46
CA GLU A 296 -11.04 -12.83 -9.78
C GLU A 296 -9.67 -13.31 -10.30
N HIS A 297 -9.06 -12.53 -11.20
CA HIS A 297 -7.75 -12.85 -11.78
C HIS A 297 -6.59 -12.77 -10.77
N GLU A 298 -6.54 -11.73 -9.93
CA GLU A 298 -5.49 -11.60 -8.92
C GLU A 298 -5.64 -12.65 -7.81
N PHE A 299 -6.88 -13.05 -7.49
CA PHE A 299 -7.15 -14.16 -6.58
C PHE A 299 -6.70 -15.50 -7.17
N GLU A 300 -6.98 -15.76 -8.45
CA GLU A 300 -6.50 -16.96 -9.15
C GLU A 300 -4.97 -17.01 -9.15
N ASN A 301 -4.28 -15.91 -9.50
CA ASN A 301 -2.81 -15.85 -9.45
C ASN A 301 -2.25 -16.08 -8.04
N PHE A 302 -2.98 -15.68 -7.00
CA PHE A 302 -2.59 -15.88 -5.61
C PHE A 302 -2.80 -17.33 -5.15
N ALA A 303 -4.01 -17.88 -5.31
CA ALA A 303 -4.41 -19.16 -4.74
C ALA A 303 -4.16 -20.36 -5.67
N PHE A 304 -4.28 -20.16 -6.98
CA PHE A 304 -4.23 -21.20 -8.02
C PHE A 304 -3.39 -20.74 -9.23
N PRO A 305 -2.11 -20.36 -9.04
CA PRO A 305 -1.33 -19.73 -10.10
C PRO A 305 -1.19 -20.61 -11.34
N LYS A 306 -1.26 -19.99 -12.52
CA LYS A 306 -1.08 -20.62 -13.83
C LYS A 306 0.20 -20.08 -14.48
N PHE A 307 1.28 -20.85 -14.40
CA PHE A 307 2.58 -20.47 -14.92
C PHE A 307 2.74 -20.78 -16.41
N LYS A 308 3.78 -20.23 -17.04
CA LYS A 308 4.20 -20.60 -18.40
C LYS A 308 4.70 -22.06 -18.39
N THR A 309 4.26 -22.87 -19.37
CA THR A 309 4.56 -24.31 -19.49
C THR A 309 5.94 -24.63 -20.06
N GLN A 310 6.65 -23.65 -20.61
CA GLN A 310 8.04 -23.76 -21.04
C GLN A 310 8.79 -22.59 -20.42
N LEU A 311 9.52 -22.87 -19.34
CA LEU A 311 10.26 -21.83 -18.62
C LEU A 311 11.70 -21.66 -19.16
N SER A 312 11.95 -22.05 -20.42
CA SER A 312 13.27 -22.13 -21.04
C SER A 312 13.73 -20.84 -21.73
N ALA A 313 14.94 -20.41 -21.38
CA ALA A 313 15.99 -19.70 -22.13
C ALA A 313 15.68 -18.55 -23.12
N GLU A 314 14.48 -18.01 -23.20
CA GLU A 314 14.33 -16.66 -23.75
C GLU A 314 14.78 -15.67 -22.69
N ILE A 315 16.11 -15.48 -22.61
CA ILE A 315 16.64 -14.17 -22.27
C ILE A 315 16.10 -13.28 -23.38
N GLU A 316 14.96 -12.63 -23.15
CA GLU A 316 14.64 -11.39 -23.83
C GLU A 316 15.85 -10.49 -23.57
N ARG A 317 16.80 -10.52 -24.51
CA ARG A 317 17.72 -9.40 -24.70
C ARG A 317 16.77 -8.24 -24.81
N ASN A 318 16.70 -7.42 -23.76
CA ASN A 318 16.02 -6.15 -23.79
C ASN A 318 16.35 -5.58 -25.15
N VAL A 319 15.36 -5.56 -26.04
CA VAL A 319 15.49 -4.90 -27.32
C VAL A 319 15.70 -3.48 -26.87
N SER A 320 16.97 -3.07 -26.91
CA SER A 320 17.38 -1.69 -26.79
C SER A 320 16.38 -0.96 -27.65
N SER A 321 15.52 -0.18 -26.99
CA SER A 321 14.54 0.68 -27.62
C SER A 321 15.25 1.29 -28.81
N THR A 322 14.89 0.83 -30.02
CA THR A 322 15.43 1.36 -31.25
C THR A 322 15.27 2.85 -31.12
N ALA A 323 16.42 3.54 -31.04
CA ALA A 323 16.43 4.98 -30.95
C ALA A 323 15.59 5.44 -32.14
N LYS A 324 14.40 5.97 -31.86
CA LYS A 324 13.62 6.65 -32.88
C LYS A 324 14.57 7.72 -33.39
N VAL A 325 14.95 7.60 -34.66
CA VAL A 325 15.66 8.63 -35.39
C VAL A 325 14.81 9.88 -35.20
N LEU A 326 15.33 10.83 -34.41
CA LEU A 326 14.74 12.14 -34.31
C LEU A 326 14.69 12.70 -35.74
N PRO A 327 13.59 13.35 -36.15
CA PRO A 327 13.60 14.11 -37.38
C PRO A 327 14.79 15.06 -37.33
N ASP A 328 15.53 15.14 -38.44
CA ASP A 328 16.62 16.08 -38.62
C ASP A 328 16.00 17.49 -38.59
N LEU A 329 15.90 18.05 -37.39
CA LEU A 329 15.44 19.40 -37.13
C LEU A 329 16.69 20.26 -37.21
N ASN A 330 16.74 21.17 -38.18
CA ASN A 330 17.59 22.35 -38.06
C ASN A 330 17.25 23.02 -36.71
N THR A 331 18.07 22.81 -35.69
CA THR A 331 17.73 23.16 -34.32
C THR A 331 17.84 24.68 -34.12
N SER A 332 16.72 25.30 -33.74
CA SER A 332 16.73 26.64 -33.15
C SER A 332 17.59 26.62 -31.86
N GLU A 333 18.34 27.69 -31.60
CA GLU A 333 19.16 27.90 -30.39
C GLU A 333 18.40 27.58 -29.09
N ALA A 334 17.10 27.85 -29.08
CA ALA A 334 16.23 27.57 -27.94
C ALA A 334 16.11 26.08 -27.60
N VAL A 335 16.11 25.20 -28.61
CA VAL A 335 16.07 23.73 -28.42
C VAL A 335 17.39 23.23 -27.82
N GLU A 336 18.51 23.74 -28.31
CA GLU A 336 19.84 23.41 -27.79
C GLU A 336 20.00 23.84 -26.33
N ASN A 337 19.53 25.04 -26.00
CA ASN A 337 19.52 25.57 -24.65
C ASN A 337 18.68 24.71 -23.69
N VAL A 338 17.47 24.28 -24.08
CA VAL A 338 16.64 23.38 -23.25
C VAL A 338 17.30 22.01 -23.07
N ILE A 339 17.86 21.41 -24.12
CA ILE A 339 18.60 20.13 -24.01
C ILE A 339 19.80 20.27 -23.08
N PHE A 340 20.53 21.38 -23.19
CA PHE A 340 21.67 21.69 -22.34
C PHE A 340 21.27 21.82 -20.87
N ILE A 341 20.21 22.59 -20.58
CA ILE A 341 19.65 22.72 -19.22
C ILE A 341 19.21 21.36 -18.69
N HIS A 342 18.43 20.60 -19.46
CA HIS A 342 17.93 19.29 -19.05
C HIS A 342 19.05 18.31 -18.68
N LYS A 343 20.04 18.14 -19.57
CA LYS A 343 21.18 17.22 -19.34
C LYS A 343 21.98 17.59 -18.10
N ASN A 344 22.26 18.89 -17.90
CA ASN A 344 23.03 19.36 -16.75
C ASN A 344 22.24 19.24 -15.44
N LEU A 345 20.94 19.60 -15.43
CA LEU A 345 20.11 19.43 -14.24
C LEU A 345 19.97 17.96 -13.84
N LEU A 346 19.73 17.05 -14.80
CA LEU A 346 19.71 15.62 -14.52
C LEU A 346 21.06 15.13 -13.97
N LYS A 347 22.17 15.58 -14.55
CA LYS A 347 23.51 15.25 -14.05
C LYS A 347 23.69 15.72 -12.61
N ILE A 348 23.34 16.98 -12.31
CA ILE A 348 23.44 17.54 -10.96
C ILE A 348 22.55 16.77 -9.97
N MET A 349 21.29 16.49 -10.33
CA MET A 349 20.34 15.78 -9.46
C MET A 349 20.70 14.31 -9.25
N ARG A 350 21.38 13.66 -10.20
CA ARG A 350 21.84 12.26 -10.09
C ARG A 350 23.19 12.14 -9.37
N THR A 351 23.98 13.20 -9.30
CA THR A 351 25.31 13.15 -8.69
C THR A 351 25.24 13.54 -7.22
N SER A 352 25.58 12.62 -6.32
CA SER A 352 25.74 12.94 -4.90
C SER A 352 27.04 13.73 -4.71
N THR A 353 26.96 14.97 -4.23
CA THR A 353 28.13 15.83 -4.01
C THR A 353 28.06 16.54 -2.67
N ASP A 354 29.24 16.87 -2.11
CA ASP A 354 29.39 17.56 -0.83
C ASP A 354 28.90 19.02 -0.84
N GLN A 355 28.81 19.63 -2.01
CA GLN A 355 28.42 21.04 -2.18
C GLN A 355 26.91 21.27 -2.04
N GLY A 356 26.11 20.19 -2.02
CA GLY A 356 24.64 20.24 -1.91
C GLY A 356 23.96 20.57 -3.24
N THR A 357 22.99 19.74 -3.64
CA THR A 357 22.30 19.81 -4.94
C THR A 357 21.76 21.19 -5.28
N ALA A 358 21.14 21.88 -4.30
CA ALA A 358 20.61 23.23 -4.49
C ALA A 358 21.70 24.24 -4.89
N LYS A 359 22.87 24.18 -4.25
CA LYS A 359 23.99 25.08 -4.55
C LYS A 359 24.52 24.83 -5.95
N LEU A 360 24.69 23.56 -6.35
CA LEU A 360 25.13 23.21 -7.70
C LEU A 360 24.17 23.69 -8.78
N ILE A 361 22.86 23.59 -8.54
CA ILE A 361 21.84 24.12 -9.46
C ILE A 361 21.97 25.64 -9.55
N ILE A 362 22.14 26.33 -8.42
CA ILE A 362 22.32 27.80 -8.40
C ILE A 362 23.60 28.20 -9.15
N ASP A 363 24.74 27.56 -8.86
CA ASP A 363 26.02 27.84 -9.51
C ASP A 363 25.98 27.53 -11.01
N PHE A 364 25.17 26.56 -11.43
CA PHE A 364 24.87 26.30 -12.85
C PHE A 364 24.06 27.46 -13.45
N CYS A 365 22.97 27.87 -12.82
CA CYS A 365 22.14 28.98 -13.29
C CYS A 365 22.93 30.30 -13.42
N LEU A 366 23.78 30.63 -12.44
CA LEU A 366 24.56 31.86 -12.45
C LEU A 366 25.61 31.89 -13.57
N ARG A 367 26.21 30.74 -13.91
CA ARG A 367 27.21 30.64 -14.99
C ARG A 367 26.60 30.65 -16.39
N HIS A 368 25.35 30.23 -16.50
CA HIS A 368 24.69 29.91 -17.77
C HIS A 368 23.44 30.76 -17.99
N GLN A 369 23.35 31.94 -17.38
CA GLN A 369 22.14 32.77 -17.33
C GLN A 369 21.54 33.09 -18.70
N GLU A 370 22.38 33.29 -19.72
CA GLU A 370 21.98 33.67 -21.09
C GLU A 370 21.18 32.55 -21.79
N GLN A 371 21.31 31.31 -21.32
CA GLN A 371 20.67 30.14 -21.92
C GLN A 371 19.24 29.91 -21.37
N PHE A 372 18.81 30.68 -20.36
CA PHE A 372 17.49 30.54 -19.75
C PHE A 372 16.48 31.53 -20.34
N ASN A 373 15.50 31.00 -21.07
CA ASN A 373 14.30 31.76 -21.45
C ASN A 373 13.29 31.86 -20.30
N GLU A 374 12.22 32.65 -20.46
CA GLU A 374 11.21 32.89 -19.42
C GLU A 374 10.61 31.61 -18.84
N PHE A 375 10.31 30.61 -19.67
CA PHE A 375 9.79 29.31 -19.20
C PHE A 375 10.83 28.55 -18.36
N SER A 376 12.08 28.50 -18.82
CA SER A 376 13.18 27.83 -18.14
C SER A 376 13.52 28.52 -16.80
N LYS A 377 13.44 29.85 -16.75
CA LYS A 377 13.59 30.64 -15.51
C LYS A 377 12.51 30.28 -14.49
N ARG A 378 11.24 30.27 -14.89
CA ARG A 378 10.11 29.96 -14.00
C ARG A 378 10.24 28.59 -13.35
N ILE A 379 10.53 27.56 -14.16
CA ILE A 379 10.62 26.20 -13.67
C ILE A 379 11.86 25.96 -12.82
N ILE A 380 13.00 26.56 -13.16
CA ILE A 380 14.23 26.36 -12.38
C ILE A 380 14.16 27.08 -11.03
N LEU A 381 13.61 28.29 -11.00
CA LEU A 381 13.39 29.04 -9.77
C LEU A 381 12.42 28.29 -8.84
N TRP A 382 11.39 27.65 -9.40
CA TRP A 382 10.53 26.77 -8.61
C TRP A 382 11.28 25.56 -8.06
N LEU A 383 12.05 24.84 -8.87
CA LEU A 383 12.82 23.68 -8.41
C LEU A 383 13.81 24.04 -7.29
N ILE A 384 14.51 25.18 -7.42
CA ILE A 384 15.40 25.69 -6.36
C ILE A 384 14.60 25.98 -5.09
N SER A 385 13.40 26.55 -5.19
CA SER A 385 12.54 26.85 -4.04
C SER A 385 12.20 25.61 -3.19
N LEU A 386 12.08 24.43 -3.83
CA LEU A 386 11.79 23.16 -3.15
C LEU A 386 12.93 22.73 -2.20
N TYR A 387 14.15 23.23 -2.39
CA TYR A 387 15.30 23.00 -1.52
C TYR A 387 15.43 23.99 -0.35
N ARG A 388 14.61 25.06 -0.33
CA ARG A 388 14.67 26.20 0.61
C ARG A 388 16.06 26.87 0.62
N PRO A 389 16.42 27.62 -0.44
CA PRO A 389 17.71 28.30 -0.51
C PRO A 389 17.85 29.37 0.59
N SER A 390 19.10 29.65 0.99
CA SER A 390 19.40 30.71 1.97
C SER A 390 19.12 32.10 1.42
N SER A 391 18.89 33.09 2.31
CA SER A 391 18.65 34.48 1.89
C SER A 391 19.78 35.07 1.04
N GLU A 392 21.03 34.64 1.24
CA GLU A 392 22.16 35.06 0.41
C GLU A 392 22.06 34.48 -1.01
N GLN A 393 21.72 33.19 -1.13
CA GLN A 393 21.49 32.54 -2.42
C GLN A 393 20.31 33.16 -3.18
N ILE A 394 19.24 33.52 -2.48
CA ILE A 394 18.07 34.18 -3.07
C ILE A 394 18.45 35.55 -3.63
N LYS A 395 19.25 36.34 -2.91
CA LYS A 395 19.73 37.65 -3.40
C LYS A 395 20.58 37.50 -4.67
N LYS A 396 21.47 36.51 -4.72
CA LYS A 396 22.29 36.23 -5.92
C LYS A 396 21.42 35.85 -7.12
N LEU A 397 20.44 34.97 -6.92
CA LEU A 397 19.50 34.57 -7.97
C LEU A 397 18.64 35.74 -8.46
N SER A 398 18.15 36.58 -7.54
CA SER A 398 17.31 37.75 -7.86
C SER A 398 18.08 38.79 -8.68
N ALA A 399 19.37 38.99 -8.39
CA ALA A 399 20.22 39.86 -9.21
C ALA A 399 20.43 39.33 -10.65
N THR A 400 20.29 38.02 -10.87
CA THR A 400 20.47 37.38 -12.19
C THR A 400 19.17 37.25 -12.97
N PHE A 401 18.06 36.90 -12.31
CA PHE A 401 16.78 36.59 -12.96
C PHE A 401 15.68 37.62 -12.71
N ASP A 402 15.98 38.71 -12.00
CA ASP A 402 15.09 39.85 -11.74
C ASP A 402 13.71 39.46 -11.19
N PHE A 403 13.69 38.93 -9.96
CA PHE A 403 12.44 38.60 -9.26
C PHE A 403 12.40 39.18 -7.84
N ASP A 404 11.20 39.35 -7.30
CA ASP A 404 11.01 39.86 -5.94
C ASP A 404 11.39 38.81 -4.88
N THR A 405 12.44 39.12 -4.11
CA THR A 405 12.96 38.22 -3.06
C THR A 405 11.97 37.91 -1.94
N THR A 406 11.04 38.83 -1.66
CA THR A 406 10.03 38.69 -0.61
C THR A 406 8.94 37.70 -1.04
N GLN A 407 8.41 37.87 -2.25
CA GLN A 407 7.44 36.97 -2.88
C GLN A 407 8.04 35.58 -3.07
N TYR A 408 9.28 35.49 -3.58
CA TYR A 408 9.97 34.21 -3.73
C TYR A 408 10.08 33.48 -2.40
N THR A 409 10.54 34.15 -1.34
CA THR A 409 10.65 33.55 0.01
C THR A 409 9.27 33.11 0.54
N LYS A 410 8.23 33.91 0.32
CA LYS A 410 6.86 33.61 0.73
C LYS A 410 6.32 32.33 0.07
N ALA A 411 6.68 32.07 -1.19
CA ALA A 411 6.19 30.93 -1.96
C ALA A 411 6.54 29.54 -1.36
N PHE A 412 7.50 29.49 -0.45
CA PHE A 412 7.89 28.24 0.24
C PHE A 412 8.08 28.41 1.75
N GLN A 413 7.56 29.47 2.36
CA GLN A 413 7.72 29.76 3.80
C GLN A 413 7.00 28.74 4.70
N ASP A 414 5.85 28.22 4.26
CA ASP A 414 5.04 27.27 5.04
C ASP A 414 5.29 25.81 4.63
N ASN A 415 6.05 25.59 3.56
CA ASN A 415 6.36 24.26 3.04
C ASN A 415 7.60 23.66 3.71
N GLN A 416 7.52 22.38 4.11
CA GLN A 416 8.69 21.63 4.56
C GLN A 416 9.69 21.42 3.40
N LYS A 417 10.98 21.34 3.75
CA LYS A 417 12.04 20.99 2.80
C LYS A 417 11.82 19.57 2.29
N LEU A 418 11.85 19.39 0.97
CA LEU A 418 11.68 18.07 0.37
C LEU A 418 13.00 17.31 0.26
N ALA A 419 12.92 15.98 0.30
CA ALA A 419 14.04 15.10 -0.02
C ALA A 419 14.39 15.16 -1.52
N ASP A 420 15.66 14.96 -1.86
CA ASP A 420 16.16 14.98 -3.25
C ASP A 420 15.38 14.02 -4.18
N SER A 421 14.99 12.83 -3.69
CA SER A 421 14.18 11.88 -4.46
C SER A 421 12.78 12.40 -4.77
N SER A 422 12.19 13.16 -3.85
CA SER A 422 10.90 13.81 -4.08
C SER A 422 11.06 14.91 -5.11
N ILE A 423 12.08 15.76 -4.99
CA ILE A 423 12.34 16.84 -5.96
C ILE A 423 12.67 16.28 -7.35
N TYR A 424 13.40 15.17 -7.45
CA TYR A 424 13.61 14.46 -8.72
C TYR A 424 12.29 13.98 -9.35
N THR A 425 11.31 13.60 -8.52
CA THR A 425 9.96 13.27 -9.00
C THR A 425 9.25 14.52 -9.53
N TYR A 426 9.34 15.67 -8.85
CA TYR A 426 8.83 16.95 -9.36
C TYR A 426 9.50 17.34 -10.68
N TYR A 427 10.81 17.12 -10.81
CA TYR A 427 11.55 17.37 -12.04
C TYR A 427 11.01 16.52 -13.20
N THR A 428 10.99 15.19 -13.04
CA THR A 428 10.59 14.25 -14.11
C THR A 428 9.10 14.32 -14.47
N ARG A 429 8.23 14.81 -13.57
CA ARG A 429 6.78 14.89 -13.81
C ARG A 429 6.29 16.25 -14.25
N ILE A 430 6.99 17.32 -13.87
CA ILE A 430 6.57 18.69 -14.16
C ILE A 430 7.64 19.40 -14.94
N ALA A 431 8.87 19.48 -14.41
CA ALA A 431 9.87 20.35 -15.01
C ALA A 431 10.34 19.90 -16.40
N GLU A 432 10.62 18.61 -16.57
CA GLU A 432 10.99 18.05 -17.87
C GLU A 432 9.86 18.20 -18.90
N PRO A 433 8.61 17.75 -18.63
CA PRO A 433 7.49 18.01 -19.55
C PRO A 433 7.25 19.50 -19.83
N PHE A 434 7.32 20.35 -18.80
CA PHE A 434 7.13 21.79 -18.96
C PHE A 434 8.18 22.42 -19.88
N LEU A 435 9.46 22.07 -19.70
CA LEU A 435 10.54 22.52 -20.57
C LEU A 435 10.34 22.03 -22.01
N THR A 436 9.91 20.79 -22.21
CA THR A 436 9.66 20.22 -23.55
C THR A 436 8.46 20.87 -24.24
N HIS A 437 7.35 21.07 -23.54
CA HIS A 437 6.13 21.66 -24.11
C HIS A 437 6.26 23.16 -24.35
N ALA A 438 6.99 23.87 -23.48
CA ALA A 438 7.27 25.28 -23.66
C ALA A 438 8.03 25.59 -24.95
N LEU A 439 8.84 24.65 -25.49
CA LEU A 439 9.55 24.82 -26.77
C LEU A 439 8.60 25.16 -27.94
N GLN A 440 7.34 24.70 -27.89
CA GLN A 440 6.34 24.96 -28.93
C GLN A 440 5.86 26.42 -28.95
N TYR A 441 6.15 27.18 -27.89
CA TYR A 441 5.58 28.51 -27.64
C TYR A 441 6.64 29.58 -27.42
N ILE A 442 7.91 29.30 -27.73
CA ILE A 442 9.01 30.24 -27.49
C ILE A 442 8.88 31.51 -28.33
N ASP A 443 8.38 31.36 -29.56
CA ASP A 443 8.17 32.46 -30.51
C ASP A 443 6.67 32.82 -30.66
N ALA A 444 5.83 32.41 -29.70
CA ALA A 444 4.39 32.71 -29.73
C ALA A 444 4.10 34.10 -29.14
N ASP A 445 3.37 34.93 -29.88
CA ASP A 445 2.91 36.27 -29.45
C ASP A 445 1.67 36.22 -28.52
N ASP A 446 1.31 35.05 -27.99
CA ASP A 446 0.17 34.87 -27.07
C ASP A 446 0.49 35.35 -25.65
N ASP A 447 -0.56 35.68 -24.87
CA ASP A 447 -0.40 35.97 -23.43
C ASP A 447 0.22 34.79 -22.67
N ILE A 448 1.12 35.10 -21.73
CA ILE A 448 1.85 34.07 -20.98
C ILE A 448 0.91 33.14 -20.19
N ASN A 449 -0.24 33.62 -19.70
CA ASN A 449 -1.19 32.79 -18.97
C ASN A 449 -1.91 31.82 -19.91
N ASP A 450 -2.25 32.24 -21.12
CA ASP A 450 -2.80 31.35 -22.16
C ASP A 450 -1.79 30.27 -22.55
N LEU A 451 -0.52 30.65 -22.71
CA LEU A 451 0.57 29.70 -22.97
C LEU A 451 0.76 28.72 -21.81
N LEU A 452 0.73 29.19 -20.56
CA LEU A 452 0.80 28.33 -19.37
C LEU A 452 -0.37 27.34 -19.33
N ASN A 453 -1.60 27.79 -19.63
CA ASN A 453 -2.78 26.93 -19.71
C ASN A 453 -2.60 25.84 -20.79
N LYS A 454 -2.16 26.21 -22.00
CA LYS A 454 -1.87 25.25 -23.08
C LYS A 454 -0.81 24.23 -22.66
N ILE A 455 0.28 24.67 -22.03
CA ILE A 455 1.36 23.79 -21.54
C ILE A 455 0.84 22.85 -20.45
N TYR A 456 0.06 23.34 -19.48
CA TYR A 456 -0.50 22.49 -18.44
C TYR A 456 -1.47 21.45 -19.00
N GLN A 457 -2.31 21.84 -19.97
CA GLN A 457 -3.20 20.90 -20.66
C GLN A 457 -2.39 19.83 -21.40
N GLN A 458 -1.27 20.17 -22.05
CA GLN A 458 -0.38 19.20 -22.68
C GLN A 458 0.31 18.27 -21.67
N ILE A 459 0.74 18.76 -20.51
CA ILE A 459 1.30 17.90 -19.45
C ILE A 459 0.23 16.90 -18.96
N ILE A 460 -1.01 17.36 -18.80
CA ILE A 460 -2.13 16.53 -18.38
C ILE A 460 -2.54 15.54 -19.49
N SER A 461 -2.57 15.95 -20.75
CA SER A 461 -3.01 15.12 -21.89
C SER A 461 -1.93 14.17 -22.41
N ASN A 462 -0.65 14.50 -22.32
CA ASN A 462 0.41 13.52 -22.62
C ASN A 462 0.55 12.47 -21.51
N THR A 463 -0.02 12.73 -20.34
CA THR A 463 -0.31 11.67 -19.36
C THR A 463 -1.44 10.75 -19.88
N ARG A 464 -2.41 11.25 -20.69
CA ARG A 464 -3.48 10.46 -21.34
C ARG A 464 -3.03 9.63 -22.54
N LEU A 465 -2.11 10.10 -23.39
CA LEU A 465 -1.67 9.32 -24.56
C LEU A 465 -0.92 8.02 -24.20
N ALA A 466 -0.40 7.91 -22.97
CA ALA A 466 0.12 6.66 -22.42
C ALA A 466 -0.97 5.72 -21.88
N ASP A 467 -2.19 6.21 -21.65
CA ASP A 467 -3.34 5.40 -21.28
C ASP A 467 -4.05 4.78 -22.52
N GLU A 468 -3.90 5.37 -23.71
CA GLU A 468 -4.54 4.90 -24.97
C GLU A 468 -3.71 3.87 -25.76
N VAL A 469 -2.39 3.85 -25.57
CA VAL A 469 -1.52 2.83 -26.15
C VAL A 469 -1.30 1.80 -25.05
N ASP A 470 -1.73 0.54 -25.21
CA ASP A 470 -1.61 -0.61 -24.27
C ASP A 470 -0.17 -0.87 -23.76
N GLN A 471 0.46 0.11 -23.13
CA GLN A 471 1.80 0.12 -22.56
C GLN A 471 1.66 0.30 -21.05
N PRO A 472 1.47 -0.79 -20.30
CA PRO A 472 1.21 -0.76 -18.86
C PRO A 472 2.35 -0.12 -18.02
N GLU A 473 3.51 0.14 -18.61
CA GLU A 473 4.68 0.71 -17.93
C GLU A 473 4.59 2.23 -17.66
N PHE A 474 3.69 2.98 -18.31
CA PHE A 474 3.56 4.44 -18.13
C PHE A 474 2.39 4.90 -17.24
N LYS A 475 1.86 4.04 -16.36
CA LYS A 475 0.84 4.42 -15.34
C LYS A 475 1.41 5.39 -14.28
N LYS A 476 1.57 6.67 -14.63
CA LYS A 476 1.88 7.75 -13.67
C LYS A 476 0.55 8.40 -13.24
N SER A 477 0.28 8.45 -11.93
CA SER A 477 -0.98 8.99 -11.39
C SER A 477 -1.18 10.46 -11.81
N LYS A 478 -2.20 10.68 -12.67
CA LYS A 478 -2.70 12.00 -13.10
C LYS A 478 -2.89 12.95 -11.92
N ASP A 479 -3.45 12.47 -10.82
CA ASP A 479 -3.70 13.27 -9.61
C ASP A 479 -2.42 13.76 -8.93
N GLN A 480 -1.38 12.92 -8.88
CA GLN A 480 -0.09 13.35 -8.36
C GLN A 480 0.51 14.44 -9.26
N THR A 481 0.41 14.29 -10.58
CA THR A 481 0.84 15.33 -11.54
C THR A 481 0.02 16.61 -11.36
N ILE A 482 -1.30 16.53 -11.23
CA ILE A 482 -2.19 17.68 -10.97
C ILE A 482 -1.83 18.38 -9.65
N HIS A 483 -1.60 17.64 -8.57
CA HIS A 483 -1.21 18.22 -7.30
C HIS A 483 0.17 18.91 -7.38
N MET A 484 1.12 18.33 -8.11
CA MET A 484 2.41 18.95 -8.36
C MET A 484 2.29 20.19 -9.27
N LEU A 485 1.42 20.16 -10.28
CA LEU A 485 1.07 21.31 -11.12
C LEU A 485 0.42 22.42 -10.30
N LYS A 486 -0.52 22.11 -9.40
CA LYS A 486 -1.10 23.10 -8.47
C LYS A 486 -0.01 23.77 -7.64
N ARG A 487 0.91 22.99 -7.06
CA ARG A 487 2.03 23.53 -6.30
C ARG A 487 2.97 24.41 -7.14
N PHE A 488 3.23 24.01 -8.39
CA PHE A 488 3.99 24.83 -9.33
C PHE A 488 3.25 26.12 -9.68
N HIS A 489 1.96 26.02 -9.95
CA HIS A 489 1.13 27.15 -10.33
C HIS A 489 0.95 28.13 -9.17
N THR A 490 0.72 27.68 -7.94
CA THR A 490 0.73 28.55 -6.75
C THR A 490 2.05 29.33 -6.63
N PHE A 491 3.18 28.69 -6.96
CA PHE A 491 4.46 29.40 -7.02
C PHE A 491 4.49 30.44 -8.15
N GLN A 492 3.94 30.14 -9.33
CA GLN A 492 3.79 31.10 -10.44
C GLN A 492 2.92 32.30 -10.06
N GLN A 493 1.83 32.09 -9.33
CA GLN A 493 0.96 33.17 -8.86
C GLN A 493 1.69 34.08 -7.87
N ILE A 494 2.45 33.49 -6.93
CA ILE A 494 3.13 34.25 -5.89
C ILE A 494 4.32 35.02 -6.46
N VAL A 495 5.15 34.40 -7.31
CA VAL A 495 6.45 34.95 -7.75
C VAL A 495 6.34 35.71 -9.07
N PHE A 496 5.47 35.26 -9.97
CA PHE A 496 5.35 35.79 -11.32
C PHE A 496 3.97 36.38 -11.63
N GLN A 497 3.08 36.49 -10.62
CA GLN A 497 1.76 37.11 -10.75
C GLN A 497 0.90 36.49 -11.86
N ALA A 498 1.05 35.17 -12.08
CA ALA A 498 0.20 34.44 -13.02
C ALA A 498 -1.28 34.47 -12.57
N GLU A 499 -2.20 34.43 -13.53
CA GLU A 499 -3.64 34.36 -13.29
C GLU A 499 -4.05 33.04 -12.63
N ASP A 500 -5.28 32.97 -12.08
CA ASP A 500 -5.82 31.76 -11.49
C ASP A 500 -5.94 30.63 -12.53
N PHE A 501 -5.31 29.49 -12.24
CA PHE A 501 -5.47 28.27 -13.02
C PHE A 501 -6.65 27.44 -12.51
N GLU A 502 -7.77 27.47 -13.24
CA GLU A 502 -8.90 26.58 -13.00
C GLU A 502 -8.58 25.16 -13.47
N LEU A 503 -8.15 24.32 -12.52
CA LEU A 503 -8.19 22.87 -12.68
C LEU A 503 -9.57 22.39 -12.27
N GLU A 504 -10.34 21.84 -13.23
CA GLU A 504 -11.53 21.06 -12.92
C GLU A 504 -11.24 20.10 -11.75
N PHE A 505 -12.17 20.01 -10.81
CA PHE A 505 -12.09 19.17 -9.62
C PHE A 505 -12.15 17.69 -10.03
N ILE A 506 -11.07 17.15 -10.57
CA ILE A 506 -10.88 15.70 -10.65
C ILE A 506 -10.68 15.25 -9.21
N ALA A 507 -11.71 14.60 -8.65
CA ALA A 507 -11.64 14.02 -7.32
C ALA A 507 -10.39 13.15 -7.22
N SER A 508 -9.53 13.40 -6.23
CA SER A 508 -8.28 12.65 -6.08
C SER A 508 -8.60 11.16 -5.94
N GLN A 509 -8.10 10.35 -6.87
CA GLN A 509 -8.33 8.92 -6.93
C GLN A 509 -7.17 8.19 -6.23
N SER A 510 -7.49 7.34 -5.27
CA SER A 510 -6.53 6.46 -4.62
C SER A 510 -6.61 5.07 -5.24
N ARG A 511 -5.52 4.65 -5.87
CA ARG A 511 -5.43 3.40 -6.64
C ARG A 511 -4.52 2.39 -5.93
N PRO A 512 -5.02 1.61 -4.95
CA PRO A 512 -4.26 0.52 -4.34
C PRO A 512 -3.84 -0.51 -5.40
N ARG A 513 -2.71 -1.19 -5.16
CA ARG A 513 -2.25 -2.30 -6.01
C ARG A 513 -2.50 -3.62 -5.29
N ALA A 514 -3.70 -4.18 -5.46
CA ALA A 514 -4.11 -5.42 -4.83
C ALA A 514 -3.44 -6.64 -5.47
N ARG A 515 -2.16 -6.89 -5.14
CA ARG A 515 -1.33 -7.94 -5.76
C ARG A 515 -0.54 -8.71 -4.74
N ILE A 516 -0.85 -9.99 -4.61
CA ILE A 516 -0.23 -10.91 -3.64
C ILE A 516 0.50 -12.01 -4.40
N ILE A 517 1.74 -12.32 -4.02
CA ILE A 517 2.49 -13.44 -4.55
C ILE A 517 2.22 -14.65 -3.64
N GLY A 518 1.44 -15.61 -4.12
CA GLY A 518 1.13 -16.82 -3.35
C GLY A 518 2.38 -17.65 -3.02
N HIS A 519 2.28 -18.50 -2.00
CA HIS A 519 3.40 -19.35 -1.55
C HIS A 519 3.96 -20.25 -2.66
N THR A 520 3.08 -20.84 -3.46
CA THR A 520 3.47 -21.66 -4.61
C THR A 520 4.28 -20.86 -5.64
N ALA A 521 3.87 -19.63 -5.93
CA ALA A 521 4.63 -18.74 -6.81
C ALA A 521 5.99 -18.35 -6.23
N PHE A 522 6.06 -18.12 -4.91
CA PHE A 522 7.33 -17.83 -4.26
C PHE A 522 8.30 -19.01 -4.32
N GLN A 523 7.81 -20.25 -4.14
CA GLN A 523 8.62 -21.45 -4.33
C GLN A 523 9.18 -21.56 -5.75
N VAL A 524 8.36 -21.30 -6.77
CA VAL A 524 8.81 -21.27 -8.18
C VAL A 524 9.87 -20.18 -8.40
N ILE A 525 9.70 -18.98 -7.82
CA ILE A 525 10.69 -17.90 -7.89
C ILE A 525 12.03 -18.34 -7.28
N LEU A 526 12.02 -19.01 -6.11
CA LEU A 526 13.25 -19.49 -5.48
C LEU A 526 13.88 -20.65 -6.26
N LYS A 527 13.10 -21.59 -6.80
CA LYS A 527 13.63 -22.65 -7.68
C LYS A 527 14.26 -22.07 -8.95
N LYS A 528 13.65 -21.05 -9.55
CA LYS A 528 14.23 -20.32 -10.67
C LYS A 528 15.53 -19.61 -10.32
N LEU A 529 15.62 -19.03 -9.12
CA LEU A 529 16.87 -18.47 -8.64
C LEU A 529 17.96 -19.55 -8.45
N ASN A 530 17.60 -20.75 -7.99
CA ASN A 530 18.53 -21.89 -7.91
C ASN A 530 18.98 -22.34 -9.31
N GLN A 531 18.09 -22.38 -10.29
CA GLN A 531 18.42 -22.71 -11.67
C GLN A 531 19.44 -21.71 -12.25
N LEU A 532 19.27 -20.41 -12.02
CA LEU A 532 20.25 -19.40 -12.46
C LEU A 532 21.65 -19.64 -11.87
N LEU A 533 21.73 -20.16 -10.64
CA LEU A 533 23.00 -20.55 -10.04
C LEU A 533 23.57 -21.81 -10.72
N HIS A 534 22.75 -22.84 -10.89
CA HIS A 534 23.14 -24.08 -11.56
C HIS A 534 23.66 -23.83 -12.99
N ASP A 535 22.99 -22.95 -13.73
CA ASP A 535 23.34 -22.56 -15.09
C ASP A 535 24.51 -21.54 -15.12
N GLN A 536 25.15 -21.27 -13.99
CA GLN A 536 26.27 -20.33 -13.82
C GLN A 536 25.98 -18.90 -14.33
N SER A 537 24.70 -18.54 -14.42
CA SER A 537 24.25 -17.21 -14.87
C SER A 537 24.35 -16.14 -13.77
N ILE A 538 24.48 -16.57 -12.52
CA ILE A 538 24.76 -15.73 -11.35
C ILE A 538 25.84 -16.37 -10.49
N SER A 539 26.64 -15.56 -9.79
CA SER A 539 27.67 -16.07 -8.86
C SER A 539 27.06 -16.59 -7.55
N ASP A 540 27.76 -17.51 -6.87
CA ASP A 540 27.36 -18.01 -5.55
C ASP A 540 27.07 -16.90 -4.54
N HIS A 541 27.94 -15.89 -4.51
CA HIS A 541 27.76 -14.73 -3.62
C HIS A 541 26.46 -13.98 -3.95
N HIS A 542 26.23 -13.68 -5.23
CA HIS A 542 25.05 -12.94 -5.63
C HIS A 542 23.77 -13.74 -5.40
N TYR A 543 23.79 -15.04 -5.68
CA TYR A 543 22.71 -15.98 -5.35
C TYR A 543 22.37 -15.95 -3.86
N LYS A 544 23.36 -16.10 -2.98
CA LYS A 544 23.17 -16.08 -1.52
C LYS A 544 22.49 -14.77 -1.08
N LEU A 545 23.00 -13.63 -1.55
CA LEU A 545 22.42 -12.31 -1.26
C LEU A 545 20.95 -12.23 -1.71
N LEU A 546 20.67 -12.54 -2.98
CA LEU A 546 19.33 -12.44 -3.55
C LEU A 546 18.34 -13.34 -2.81
N LYS A 547 18.72 -14.59 -2.54
CA LYS A 547 17.86 -15.57 -1.87
C LYS A 547 17.47 -15.08 -0.47
N ILE A 548 18.44 -14.62 0.34
CA ILE A 548 18.15 -14.08 1.67
C ILE A 548 17.29 -12.82 1.57
N ILE A 549 17.62 -11.90 0.65
CA ILE A 549 16.85 -10.65 0.48
C ILE A 549 15.39 -10.94 0.09
N TYR A 550 15.14 -11.91 -0.80
CA TYR A 550 13.79 -12.30 -1.20
C TYR A 550 13.03 -12.99 -0.06
N ILE A 551 13.67 -13.87 0.70
CA ILE A 551 13.10 -14.50 1.91
C ILE A 551 12.71 -13.43 2.93
N LEU A 552 13.63 -12.52 3.27
CA LEU A 552 13.36 -11.45 4.22
C LEU A 552 12.21 -10.57 3.72
N ALA A 553 12.20 -10.18 2.44
CA ALA A 553 11.11 -9.37 1.89
C ALA A 553 9.75 -10.08 1.96
N TYR A 554 9.72 -11.38 1.65
CA TYR A 554 8.52 -12.22 1.63
C TYR A 554 7.95 -12.47 3.04
N ARG A 555 8.81 -12.77 4.02
CA ARG A 555 8.42 -13.12 5.39
C ARG A 555 8.17 -11.91 6.29
N THR A 556 8.87 -10.80 6.06
CA THR A 556 8.87 -9.65 6.99
C THR A 556 8.22 -8.38 6.44
N GLY A 557 7.98 -8.30 5.12
CA GLY A 557 7.36 -7.13 4.49
C GLY A 557 8.19 -5.85 4.56
N MET A 558 9.48 -5.95 4.92
CA MET A 558 10.40 -4.84 4.93
C MET A 558 10.54 -4.22 3.54
N ARG A 559 10.61 -2.89 3.47
CA ARG A 559 10.85 -2.20 2.19
C ARG A 559 12.25 -2.53 1.70
N ILE A 560 12.45 -2.60 0.38
CA ILE A 560 13.78 -2.87 -0.21
C ILE A 560 14.87 -1.96 0.37
N ASN A 561 14.56 -0.69 0.61
CA ASN A 561 15.50 0.26 1.17
C ASN A 561 15.91 -0.04 2.62
N GLU A 562 14.99 -0.61 3.40
CA GLU A 562 15.20 -1.05 4.78
C GLU A 562 16.12 -2.28 4.76
N ILE A 563 15.83 -3.30 3.93
CA ILE A 563 16.63 -4.52 3.80
C ILE A 563 18.07 -4.20 3.35
N LEU A 564 18.23 -3.43 2.27
CA LEU A 564 19.57 -3.08 1.77
C LEU A 564 20.32 -2.11 2.68
N GLY A 565 19.63 -1.50 3.65
CA GLY A 565 20.24 -0.65 4.68
C GLY A 565 20.70 -1.44 5.91
N LEU A 566 20.44 -2.74 6.01
CA LEU A 566 20.85 -3.49 7.20
C LEU A 566 22.37 -3.60 7.30
N ARG A 567 22.89 -3.38 8.51
CA ARG A 567 24.26 -3.68 8.91
C ARG A 567 24.26 -4.93 9.78
N VAL A 568 25.40 -5.58 9.90
CA VAL A 568 25.55 -6.78 10.75
C VAL A 568 25.19 -6.50 12.20
N LYS A 569 25.49 -5.29 12.70
CA LYS A 569 25.13 -4.85 14.06
C LYS A 569 23.63 -4.62 14.27
N ASP A 570 22.85 -4.47 13.19
CA ASP A 570 21.40 -4.32 13.26
C ASP A 570 20.69 -5.67 13.41
N ILE A 571 21.44 -6.79 13.38
CA ILE A 571 20.94 -8.13 13.68
C ILE A 571 21.26 -8.45 15.13
N GLU A 572 20.23 -8.44 15.98
CA GLU A 572 20.32 -8.65 17.42
C GLU A 572 20.09 -10.11 17.79
N GLY A 573 20.64 -10.53 18.94
CA GLY A 573 20.52 -11.90 19.45
C GLY A 573 21.66 -12.83 19.04
N LEU A 574 21.84 -13.90 19.84
CA LEU A 574 22.83 -14.95 19.60
C LEU A 574 22.24 -16.14 18.82
N ASN A 575 21.07 -16.62 19.25
CA ASN A 575 20.39 -17.78 18.66
C ASN A 575 19.00 -17.46 18.11
N GLN A 576 18.44 -16.30 18.47
CA GLN A 576 17.14 -15.81 18.03
C GLN A 576 17.33 -14.44 17.39
N PHE A 577 17.58 -14.43 16.07
CA PHE A 577 17.87 -13.20 15.37
C PHE A 577 16.64 -12.32 15.19
N SER A 578 16.74 -11.10 15.72
CA SER A 578 15.81 -10.01 15.46
C SER A 578 16.50 -8.93 14.64
N ILE A 579 15.74 -8.25 13.78
CA ILE A 579 16.26 -7.24 12.86
C ILE A 579 15.81 -5.88 13.36
N TRP A 580 16.75 -5.03 13.76
CA TRP A 580 16.47 -3.64 14.11
C TRP A 580 16.50 -2.75 12.87
N VAL A 581 15.32 -2.35 12.40
CA VAL A 581 15.17 -1.40 11.30
C VAL A 581 15.29 0.01 11.87
N GLN A 582 16.37 0.73 11.54
CA GLN A 582 16.64 2.06 12.09
C GLN A 582 17.38 2.97 11.11
N PRO A 583 17.15 4.30 11.17
CA PRO A 583 17.92 5.25 10.38
C PRO A 583 19.31 5.53 10.99
N TYR A 584 20.29 5.85 10.14
CA TYR A 584 21.67 6.12 10.57
C TYR A 584 22.47 6.93 9.54
N GLY A 585 23.70 7.30 9.89
CA GLY A 585 24.70 7.86 8.99
C GLY A 585 24.47 9.32 8.57
N SER A 586 25.27 9.78 7.61
CA SER A 586 25.32 11.17 7.15
C SER A 586 25.41 11.28 5.63
N LYS A 587 24.70 12.26 5.05
CA LYS A 587 24.70 12.50 3.59
C LYS A 587 26.10 12.80 3.06
N LYS A 588 26.92 13.52 3.82
CA LYS A 588 28.28 13.90 3.42
C LYS A 588 29.24 12.71 3.32
N GLN A 589 29.05 11.69 4.14
CA GLN A 589 29.88 10.49 4.12
C GLN A 589 29.38 9.45 3.10
N GLY A 590 28.24 9.69 2.46
CA GLY A 590 27.62 8.73 1.54
C GLY A 590 27.09 7.45 2.20
N ASN A 591 26.99 7.41 3.54
CA ASN A 591 26.47 6.27 4.30
C ASN A 591 25.06 6.51 4.89
N GLN A 592 24.41 7.62 4.53
CA GLN A 592 23.09 7.95 5.08
C GLN A 592 22.04 6.89 4.73
N HIS A 593 21.40 6.34 5.77
CA HIS A 593 20.23 5.50 5.63
C HIS A 593 19.04 6.17 6.33
N LEU A 594 18.08 6.63 5.52
CA LEU A 594 16.82 7.16 6.01
C LEU A 594 15.69 6.15 5.80
N LEU A 595 14.76 6.16 6.74
CA LEU A 595 13.49 5.46 6.63
C LEU A 595 12.44 6.36 5.94
N LYS A 596 11.39 5.75 5.39
CA LYS A 596 10.33 6.49 4.68
C LYS A 596 9.52 7.38 5.63
N THR A 597 9.28 6.88 6.83
CA THR A 597 8.54 7.51 7.92
C THR A 597 9.22 7.14 9.24
N ASP A 598 9.04 7.92 10.28
CA ASP A 598 9.61 7.61 11.61
C ASP A 598 9.01 6.33 12.19
N SER A 599 7.73 6.06 11.92
CA SER A 599 7.04 4.82 12.31
C SER A 599 7.61 3.55 11.67
N ALA A 600 8.53 3.67 10.72
CA ALA A 600 9.20 2.52 10.14
C ALA A 600 10.33 1.99 11.02
N GLU A 601 10.80 2.76 12.00
CA GLU A 601 11.77 2.29 12.99
C GLU A 601 11.12 1.25 13.91
N ARG A 602 11.67 0.04 13.94
CA ARG A 602 11.06 -1.11 14.64
C ARG A 602 12.02 -2.29 14.75
N ILE A 603 11.67 -3.25 15.61
CA ILE A 603 12.31 -4.56 15.69
C ILE A 603 11.42 -5.59 14.98
N VAL A 604 12.00 -6.36 14.08
CA VAL A 604 11.33 -7.44 13.34
C VAL A 604 11.86 -8.78 13.85
N PRO A 605 11.01 -9.66 14.42
CA PRO A 605 11.44 -10.95 14.97
C PRO A 605 11.65 -11.99 13.87
N ALA A 606 12.77 -11.91 13.15
CA ALA A 606 13.07 -12.81 12.04
C ALA A 606 13.10 -14.30 12.47
N TYR A 607 13.56 -14.60 13.69
CA TYR A 607 13.56 -15.95 14.27
C TYR A 607 12.16 -16.58 14.39
N ALA A 608 11.11 -15.77 14.48
CA ALA A 608 9.73 -16.24 14.53
C ALA A 608 9.10 -16.29 13.14
N LEU A 609 9.42 -15.32 12.28
CA LEU A 609 8.77 -15.15 10.98
C LEU A 609 9.35 -16.02 9.86
N LEU A 610 10.65 -16.36 9.91
CA LEU A 610 11.26 -17.23 8.91
C LEU A 610 10.96 -18.70 9.22
N LYS A 611 10.81 -19.51 8.18
CA LYS A 611 10.76 -20.97 8.34
C LYS A 611 12.10 -21.50 8.85
N ASP A 612 12.12 -22.68 9.44
CA ASP A 612 13.33 -23.19 10.11
C ASP A 612 14.54 -23.31 9.15
N ASP A 613 14.32 -23.76 7.90
CA ASP A 613 15.36 -23.86 6.87
C ASP A 613 15.82 -22.48 6.35
N GLU A 614 14.86 -21.57 6.14
CA GLU A 614 15.12 -20.18 5.77
C GLU A 614 15.89 -19.43 6.86
N TYR A 615 15.53 -19.65 8.12
CA TYR A 615 16.18 -19.07 9.30
C TYR A 615 17.59 -19.60 9.45
N GLN A 616 17.80 -20.91 9.29
CA GLN A 616 19.15 -21.48 9.36
C GLN A 616 20.06 -20.87 8.27
N PHE A 617 19.56 -20.78 7.04
CA PHE A 617 20.31 -20.17 5.93
C PHE A 617 20.64 -18.69 6.18
N PHE A 618 19.69 -17.93 6.72
CA PHE A 618 19.93 -16.55 7.14
C PHE A 618 20.94 -16.47 8.30
N SER A 619 20.81 -17.37 9.27
CA SER A 619 21.64 -17.40 10.46
C SER A 619 23.10 -17.66 10.13
N ASP A 620 23.36 -18.68 9.31
CA ASP A 620 24.71 -19.03 8.85
C ASP A 620 25.39 -17.85 8.15
N PHE A 621 24.65 -17.13 7.29
CA PHE A 621 25.14 -15.95 6.61
C PHE A 621 25.46 -14.79 7.58
N VAL A 622 24.62 -14.55 8.59
CA VAL A 622 24.88 -13.53 9.62
C VAL A 622 26.12 -13.89 10.44
N VAL A 623 26.29 -15.16 10.80
CA VAL A 623 27.46 -15.65 11.54
C VAL A 623 28.73 -15.48 10.71
N GLU A 624 28.72 -15.87 9.43
CA GLU A 624 29.83 -15.64 8.49
C GLU A 624 30.23 -14.15 8.46
N LYS A 625 29.23 -13.26 8.38
CA LYS A 625 29.45 -11.81 8.38
C LYS A 625 29.99 -11.27 9.70
N ARG A 626 29.55 -11.80 10.84
CA ARG A 626 30.07 -11.43 12.16
C ARG A 626 31.54 -11.83 12.33
N LEU A 627 31.95 -12.96 11.76
CA LEU A 627 33.34 -13.45 11.80
C LEU A 627 34.33 -12.56 11.03
N GLU A 628 33.86 -11.74 10.08
CA GLU A 628 34.72 -10.74 9.42
C GLU A 628 35.27 -9.69 10.40
N ASN A 629 34.67 -9.53 11.59
CA ASN A 629 35.09 -8.64 12.68
C ASN A 629 35.41 -7.19 12.26
N LYS A 630 34.68 -6.66 11.28
CA LYS A 630 34.80 -5.27 10.81
C LYS A 630 33.72 -4.40 11.44
N LYS A 631 34.11 -3.21 11.91
CA LYS A 631 33.15 -2.18 12.37
C LYS A 631 32.29 -1.71 11.20
N SER A 632 30.97 -1.59 11.44
CA SER A 632 29.99 -1.05 10.48
C SER A 632 29.91 -1.80 9.13
N LEU A 633 29.93 -3.13 9.17
CA LEU A 633 29.74 -3.96 7.98
C LEU A 633 28.27 -3.94 7.53
N TYR A 634 28.02 -3.62 6.26
CA TYR A 634 26.71 -3.85 5.63
C TYR A 634 26.43 -5.34 5.59
N LEU A 635 25.19 -5.73 5.91
CA LEU A 635 24.77 -7.12 5.85
C LEU A 635 24.76 -7.63 4.40
N PHE A 636 24.30 -6.78 3.47
CA PHE A 636 24.28 -7.07 2.04
C PHE A 636 25.18 -6.09 1.27
N SER A 637 26.29 -6.61 0.75
CA SER A 637 27.25 -5.87 -0.07
C SER A 637 27.88 -6.76 -1.15
N ASN A 638 28.45 -6.16 -2.20
CA ASN A 638 29.24 -6.92 -3.19
C ASN A 638 30.49 -7.53 -2.55
N LEU A 639 31.06 -8.54 -3.22
CA LEU A 639 32.35 -9.11 -2.83
C LEU A 639 33.41 -8.01 -2.71
N ASN A 640 34.15 -8.03 -1.60
CA ASN A 640 35.22 -7.09 -1.28
C ASN A 640 34.81 -5.61 -1.17
N GLU A 641 33.51 -5.31 -1.11
CA GLU A 641 33.00 -3.96 -0.87
C GLU A 641 32.24 -3.89 0.46
N ASN A 642 32.34 -2.75 1.15
CA ASN A 642 31.48 -2.42 2.30
C ASN A 642 30.59 -1.23 1.97
N LYS A 643 29.74 -1.40 0.96
CA LYS A 643 28.78 -0.38 0.50
C LYS A 643 27.40 -0.97 0.38
N LYS A 644 26.40 -0.11 0.61
CA LYS A 644 24.99 -0.43 0.37
C LYS A 644 24.79 -0.93 -1.06
N LEU A 645 24.16 -2.10 -1.19
CA LEU A 645 23.87 -2.70 -2.49
C LEU A 645 22.92 -1.80 -3.31
N ASN A 646 23.17 -1.68 -4.62
CA ASN A 646 22.28 -0.95 -5.52
C ASN A 646 20.97 -1.72 -5.70
N LYS A 647 19.82 -1.06 -5.49
CA LYS A 647 18.47 -1.65 -5.68
C LYS A 647 18.31 -2.41 -6.97
N HIS A 648 18.86 -1.89 -8.08
CA HIS A 648 18.72 -2.51 -9.39
C HIS A 648 19.28 -3.93 -9.43
N THR A 649 20.36 -4.20 -8.70
CA THR A 649 20.97 -5.54 -8.59
C THR A 649 20.04 -6.57 -7.96
N VAL A 650 19.02 -6.13 -7.22
CA VAL A 650 18.03 -6.98 -6.57
C VAL A 650 16.73 -7.04 -7.38
N THR A 651 16.28 -5.89 -7.91
CA THR A 651 15.00 -5.81 -8.61
C THR A 651 15.06 -6.35 -10.03
N ALA A 652 16.19 -6.23 -10.74
CA ALA A 652 16.29 -6.68 -12.12
C ALA A 652 16.24 -8.22 -12.23
N PRO A 653 16.99 -9.00 -11.42
CA PRO A 653 16.86 -10.46 -11.43
C PRO A 653 15.44 -10.92 -11.06
N LEU A 654 14.80 -10.28 -10.08
CA LEU A 654 13.42 -10.58 -9.72
C LEU A 654 12.45 -10.31 -10.88
N LYS A 655 12.57 -9.16 -11.57
CA LYS A 655 11.73 -8.84 -12.73
C LYS A 655 11.90 -9.90 -13.83
N LEU A 656 13.15 -10.31 -14.10
CA LEU A 656 13.44 -11.35 -15.09
C LEU A 656 12.80 -12.68 -14.72
N ILE A 657 12.95 -13.14 -13.47
CA ILE A 657 12.32 -14.39 -13.00
C ILE A 657 10.80 -14.30 -13.12
N LEU A 658 10.18 -13.21 -12.65
CA LEU A 658 8.73 -13.05 -12.73
C LEU A 658 8.21 -13.06 -14.18
N ASN A 659 8.91 -12.37 -15.10
CA ASN A 659 8.57 -12.35 -16.52
C ASN A 659 8.65 -13.75 -17.16
N GLN A 660 9.61 -14.58 -16.71
CA GLN A 660 9.75 -15.97 -17.18
C GLN A 660 8.68 -16.89 -16.59
N VAL A 661 8.24 -16.65 -15.35
CA VAL A 661 7.29 -17.51 -14.65
C VAL A 661 5.84 -17.26 -15.06
N PHE A 662 5.44 -16.00 -15.17
CA PHE A 662 4.04 -15.62 -15.41
C PHE A 662 3.79 -15.25 -16.88
N LYS A 663 2.62 -15.62 -17.42
CA LYS A 663 2.17 -15.21 -18.78
C LYS A 663 2.01 -13.70 -18.92
N GLY A 664 1.47 -13.06 -17.87
CA GLY A 664 1.40 -11.61 -17.70
C GLY A 664 1.26 -11.31 -16.21
N HIS A 665 1.94 -10.27 -15.72
CA HIS A 665 1.85 -9.88 -14.33
C HIS A 665 2.16 -8.40 -14.12
N HIS A 666 1.81 -7.90 -12.95
CA HIS A 666 2.17 -6.56 -12.50
C HIS A 666 2.86 -6.57 -11.12
N TYR A 667 3.45 -7.71 -10.77
CA TYR A 667 4.30 -7.86 -9.60
C TYR A 667 5.58 -7.03 -9.68
N SER A 668 6.06 -6.61 -8.52
CA SER A 668 7.35 -5.98 -8.31
C SER A 668 7.91 -6.43 -6.97
N PHE A 669 9.12 -6.00 -6.61
CA PHE A 669 9.65 -6.25 -5.26
C PHE A 669 8.68 -5.80 -4.15
N HIS A 670 7.89 -4.74 -4.40
CA HIS A 670 6.92 -4.27 -3.42
C HIS A 670 5.77 -5.25 -3.15
N SER A 671 5.48 -6.17 -4.08
CA SER A 671 4.43 -7.18 -3.93
C SER A 671 4.72 -8.15 -2.79
N PHE A 672 5.98 -8.36 -2.40
CA PHE A 672 6.31 -9.13 -1.20
C PHE A 672 5.74 -8.51 0.07
N ARG A 673 5.71 -7.18 0.17
CA ARG A 673 5.11 -6.49 1.32
C ARG A 673 3.60 -6.67 1.40
N HIS A 674 2.89 -6.63 0.25
CA HIS A 674 1.47 -6.99 0.21
C HIS A 674 1.27 -8.44 0.66
N THR A 675 2.17 -9.34 0.22
CA THR A 675 2.13 -10.75 0.60
C THR A 675 2.27 -10.95 2.09
N THR A 676 3.29 -10.36 2.72
CA THR A 676 3.48 -10.44 4.17
C THR A 676 2.28 -9.88 4.93
N ALA A 677 1.74 -8.73 4.51
CA ALA A 677 0.59 -8.11 5.17
C ALA A 677 -0.61 -9.06 5.20
N ASN A 678 -0.88 -9.74 4.09
CA ASN A 678 -2.00 -10.67 3.98
C ASN A 678 -1.73 -12.02 4.65
N HIS A 679 -0.50 -12.54 4.60
CA HIS A 679 -0.10 -13.74 5.34
C HIS A 679 -0.23 -13.52 6.86
N LEU A 680 0.27 -12.39 7.38
CA LEU A 680 0.09 -12.04 8.79
C LEU A 680 -1.39 -11.83 9.15
N SER A 681 -2.19 -11.27 8.24
CA SER A 681 -3.64 -11.13 8.43
C SER A 681 -4.30 -12.51 8.61
N LEU A 682 -3.92 -13.50 7.81
CA LEU A 682 -4.39 -14.88 7.95
C LEU A 682 -3.89 -15.51 9.25
N LEU A 683 -2.57 -15.47 9.52
CA LEU A 683 -1.95 -16.09 10.70
C LEU A 683 -2.52 -15.57 12.02
N LEU A 684 -2.78 -14.26 12.11
CA LEU A 684 -3.21 -13.64 13.36
C LEU A 684 -4.73 -13.64 13.53
N ASN A 685 -5.51 -13.60 12.44
CA ASN A 685 -6.97 -13.45 12.52
C ASN A 685 -7.78 -14.67 12.08
N CYS A 686 -7.14 -15.76 11.67
CA CYS A 686 -7.81 -17.01 11.30
C CYS A 686 -7.31 -18.19 12.15
N GLU A 687 -8.16 -19.21 12.27
CA GLU A 687 -7.74 -20.57 12.62
C GLU A 687 -6.84 -21.16 11.52
N TYR A 688 -6.06 -22.17 11.88
CA TYR A 688 -5.12 -22.80 10.94
C TYR A 688 -5.83 -23.35 9.69
N ALA A 689 -6.89 -24.13 9.86
CA ALA A 689 -7.68 -24.65 8.75
C ALA A 689 -8.99 -23.84 8.54
N PRO A 690 -9.44 -23.67 7.29
CA PRO A 690 -8.79 -24.06 6.03
C PRO A 690 -7.85 -22.98 5.46
N LEU A 691 -8.01 -21.71 5.88
CA LEU A 691 -7.40 -20.59 5.17
C LEU A 691 -5.88 -20.53 5.31
N VAL A 692 -5.33 -20.60 6.53
CA VAL A 692 -3.88 -20.51 6.74
C VAL A 692 -3.17 -21.70 6.09
N GLN A 693 -3.69 -22.91 6.31
CA GLN A 693 -3.16 -24.16 5.77
C GLN A 693 -3.04 -24.13 4.24
N LYS A 694 -4.00 -23.50 3.55
CA LYS A 694 -4.08 -23.57 2.08
C LYS A 694 -3.49 -22.35 1.37
N LEU A 695 -3.59 -21.17 1.99
CA LEU A 695 -3.19 -19.89 1.39
C LEU A 695 -1.81 -19.40 1.87
N THR A 696 -1.18 -20.12 2.80
CA THR A 696 0.20 -19.90 3.23
C THR A 696 0.98 -21.21 3.20
N ASP A 697 2.30 -21.15 3.40
CA ASP A 697 3.18 -22.31 3.49
C ASP A 697 3.74 -22.56 4.90
N TYR A 698 3.10 -21.97 5.92
CA TYR A 698 3.42 -22.27 7.31
C TYR A 698 2.72 -23.56 7.75
N SER A 699 3.49 -24.44 8.38
CA SER A 699 2.97 -25.58 9.13
C SER A 699 2.16 -25.13 10.34
N GLU A 700 1.36 -26.03 10.92
CA GLU A 700 0.60 -25.74 12.13
C GLU A 700 1.51 -25.37 13.31
N ASN A 701 2.67 -26.03 13.44
CA ASN A 701 3.66 -25.71 14.47
C ASN A 701 4.24 -24.30 14.29
N GLU A 702 4.59 -23.91 13.07
CA GLU A 702 5.06 -22.55 12.76
C GLU A 702 3.96 -21.52 13.00
N TYR A 703 2.71 -21.81 12.63
CA TYR A 703 1.55 -20.99 12.92
C TYR A 703 1.41 -20.71 14.43
N GLN A 704 1.47 -21.76 15.27
CA GLN A 704 1.38 -21.61 16.72
C GLN A 704 2.57 -20.82 17.29
N LYS A 705 3.80 -21.11 16.83
CA LYS A 705 5.02 -20.40 17.24
C LYS A 705 4.93 -18.90 16.92
N ILE A 706 4.53 -18.54 15.70
CA ILE A 706 4.39 -17.14 15.28
C ILE A 706 3.34 -16.44 16.15
N ARG A 707 2.19 -17.06 16.39
CA ARG A 707 1.14 -16.47 17.22
C ARG A 707 1.59 -16.29 18.67
N ALA A 708 2.28 -17.29 19.23
CA ALA A 708 2.82 -17.19 20.58
C ALA A 708 3.77 -15.99 20.72
N GLU A 709 4.70 -15.81 19.76
CA GLU A 709 5.70 -14.74 19.86
C GLU A 709 5.19 -13.35 19.50
N LEU A 710 4.26 -13.25 18.55
CA LEU A 710 3.73 -11.95 18.14
C LEU A 710 2.62 -11.44 19.05
N LEU A 711 1.81 -12.35 19.61
CA LEU A 711 0.69 -11.96 20.45
C LEU A 711 1.09 -11.87 21.93
N GLN A 712 2.00 -12.73 22.42
CA GLN A 712 2.53 -12.81 23.80
C GLN A 712 1.50 -12.92 24.95
N ASN A 713 0.27 -12.43 24.76
CA ASN A 713 -0.89 -12.43 25.62
C ASN A 713 -2.13 -12.78 24.78
N GLN A 714 -2.91 -13.76 25.23
CA GLN A 714 -4.12 -14.20 24.53
C GLN A 714 -5.32 -13.25 24.70
N HIS A 715 -5.19 -12.22 25.56
CA HIS A 715 -6.26 -11.28 25.88
C HIS A 715 -5.90 -9.85 25.43
N GLY A 716 -6.78 -9.23 24.64
CA GLY A 716 -6.83 -7.77 24.47
C GLY A 716 -5.82 -7.12 23.53
N GLN A 717 -4.91 -7.86 22.88
CA GLN A 717 -4.08 -7.27 21.81
C GLN A 717 -4.84 -7.19 20.50
N ASN A 718 -4.91 -5.98 19.93
CA ASN A 718 -5.48 -5.80 18.60
C ASN A 718 -4.47 -6.26 17.55
N HIS A 719 -4.71 -7.44 16.97
CA HIS A 719 -3.85 -8.09 15.97
C HIS A 719 -3.50 -7.17 14.80
N TRP A 720 -4.43 -6.30 14.39
CA TRP A 720 -4.22 -5.37 13.28
C TRP A 720 -3.15 -4.32 13.58
N PHE A 721 -3.01 -3.90 14.85
CA PHE A 721 -1.92 -3.02 15.28
C PHE A 721 -0.58 -3.75 15.26
N VAL A 722 -0.53 -5.03 15.64
CA VAL A 722 0.71 -5.83 15.52
C VAL A 722 1.17 -5.87 14.05
N ILE A 723 0.25 -6.12 13.12
CA ILE A 723 0.54 -6.13 11.67
C ILE A 723 1.00 -4.75 11.21
N ALA A 724 0.30 -3.67 11.60
CA ALA A 724 0.65 -2.31 11.24
C ALA A 724 2.07 -1.94 11.71
N HIS A 725 2.41 -2.23 12.97
CA HIS A 725 3.73 -1.97 13.52
C HIS A 725 4.82 -2.81 12.86
N LEU A 726 4.60 -4.11 12.61
CA LEU A 726 5.54 -4.97 11.88
C LEU A 726 5.81 -4.47 10.45
N LEU A 727 4.84 -3.79 9.83
CA LEU A 727 5.02 -3.14 8.55
C LEU A 727 5.60 -1.72 8.69
N GLY A 728 5.65 -1.13 9.87
CA GLY A 728 6.15 0.23 10.08
C GLY A 728 5.11 1.32 9.81
N HIS A 729 3.85 1.04 10.10
CA HIS A 729 2.74 1.99 10.15
C HIS A 729 2.33 2.23 11.60
N ILE A 730 1.85 3.44 11.88
CA ILE A 730 1.35 3.81 13.22
C ILE A 730 -0.01 3.18 13.47
N GLU A 731 -0.88 3.20 12.46
CA GLU A 731 -2.27 2.75 12.57
C GLU A 731 -2.61 1.73 11.49
N PRO A 732 -3.55 0.80 11.78
CA PRO A 732 -4.03 -0.17 10.81
C PRO A 732 -4.69 0.44 9.57
N VAL A 733 -5.28 1.65 9.66
CA VAL A 733 -6.02 2.29 8.57
C VAL A 733 -5.21 2.36 7.28
N GLU A 734 -3.96 2.82 7.34
CA GLU A 734 -3.08 2.87 6.16
C GLU A 734 -2.69 1.46 5.67
N THR A 735 -2.64 0.49 6.59
CA THR A 735 -2.38 -0.92 6.27
C THR A 735 -3.54 -1.54 5.51
N PHE A 736 -4.79 -1.32 5.93
CA PHE A 736 -6.00 -1.74 5.21
C PHE A 736 -6.10 -1.07 3.84
N LYS A 737 -5.93 0.25 3.81
CA LYS A 737 -6.00 1.05 2.59
C LYS A 737 -5.02 0.60 1.52
N SER A 738 -3.81 0.23 1.90
CA SER A 738 -2.72 0.04 0.95
C SER A 738 -2.28 -1.42 0.77
N TYR A 739 -2.52 -2.31 1.75
CA TYR A 739 -1.86 -3.63 1.77
C TYR A 739 -2.76 -4.83 2.12
N ILE A 740 -3.83 -4.69 2.91
CA ILE A 740 -4.67 -5.84 3.32
C ILE A 740 -5.80 -6.04 2.31
N HIS A 741 -5.73 -7.12 1.53
CA HIS A 741 -6.68 -7.44 0.47
C HIS A 741 -7.47 -8.73 0.71
N LEU A 742 -7.12 -9.52 1.73
CA LEU A 742 -7.87 -10.71 2.15
C LEU A 742 -8.88 -10.43 3.27
N ASN A 743 -9.07 -9.18 3.70
CA ASN A 743 -9.97 -8.84 4.81
C ASN A 743 -11.42 -9.29 4.56
N TYR A 744 -11.94 -9.10 3.34
CA TYR A 744 -13.29 -9.52 2.99
C TYR A 744 -13.44 -11.05 2.97
N LEU A 745 -12.40 -11.77 2.52
CA LEU A 745 -12.34 -13.23 2.58
C LEU A 745 -12.36 -13.71 4.04
N ILE A 746 -11.52 -13.13 4.89
CA ILE A 746 -11.43 -13.47 6.32
C ILE A 746 -12.76 -13.20 7.01
N ALA A 747 -13.31 -11.99 6.88
CA ALA A 747 -14.56 -11.62 7.53
C ALA A 747 -15.74 -12.47 7.04
N GLY A 748 -15.84 -12.70 5.73
CA GLY A 748 -16.87 -13.56 5.16
C GLY A 748 -16.77 -15.02 5.63
N GLN A 749 -15.55 -15.57 5.74
CA GLN A 749 -15.34 -16.92 6.28
C GLN A 749 -15.76 -17.00 7.75
N LYS A 750 -15.47 -15.97 8.56
CA LYS A 750 -15.93 -15.91 9.95
C LYS A 750 -17.45 -15.85 10.04
N LEU A 751 -18.11 -15.04 9.23
CA LEU A 751 -19.59 -14.99 9.18
C LEU A 751 -20.21 -16.32 8.78
N LEU A 752 -19.59 -17.05 7.83
CA LEU A 752 -20.07 -18.35 7.40
C LEU A 752 -20.02 -19.43 8.50
N LYS A 753 -19.15 -19.29 9.51
CA LYS A 753 -19.08 -20.21 10.67
C LYS A 753 -20.31 -20.14 11.56
N HIS A 754 -21.07 -19.05 11.49
CA HIS A 754 -22.33 -18.97 12.20
C HIS A 754 -23.34 -19.93 11.54
N HIS A 755 -23.85 -20.88 12.32
CA HIS A 755 -24.89 -21.81 11.90
C HIS A 755 -26.20 -21.40 12.58
N PRO A 756 -27.19 -20.90 11.84
CA PRO A 756 -28.49 -20.55 12.40
C PRO A 756 -29.20 -21.77 12.99
N ASP A 757 -29.87 -21.59 14.13
CA ASP A 757 -30.76 -22.60 14.72
C ASP A 757 -32.02 -22.75 13.86
N MET A 758 -31.96 -23.62 12.85
CA MET A 758 -32.98 -23.72 11.81
C MET A 758 -33.54 -25.15 11.71
N PRO A 759 -34.86 -25.34 11.80
CA PRO A 759 -35.48 -26.64 11.53
C PRO A 759 -35.24 -27.12 10.11
N ASN A 760 -35.12 -28.44 9.92
CA ASN A 760 -34.90 -29.06 8.59
C ASN A 760 -35.94 -28.62 7.54
N GLU A 761 -37.20 -28.53 7.93
CA GLU A 761 -38.28 -28.11 7.02
C GLU A 761 -38.18 -26.63 6.62
N LEU A 762 -37.69 -25.75 7.51
CA LEU A 762 -37.46 -24.35 7.18
C LEU A 762 -36.28 -24.21 6.21
N ALA A 763 -35.19 -24.95 6.44
CA ALA A 763 -34.04 -24.95 5.54
C ALA A 763 -34.43 -25.42 4.12
N LYS A 764 -35.20 -26.52 4.03
CA LYS A 764 -35.76 -27.02 2.75
C LYS A 764 -36.64 -25.98 2.06
N LYS A 765 -37.48 -25.28 2.83
CA LYS A 765 -38.39 -24.24 2.34
C LYS A 765 -37.62 -23.07 1.73
N ILE A 766 -36.66 -22.54 2.48
CA ILE A 766 -35.82 -21.39 2.07
C ILE A 766 -34.95 -21.75 0.86
N MET A 767 -34.34 -22.94 0.86
CA MET A 767 -33.43 -23.36 -0.21
C MET A 767 -34.14 -23.79 -1.50
N GLY A 768 -35.47 -23.88 -1.51
CA GLY A 768 -36.21 -24.44 -2.64
C GLY A 768 -35.86 -25.90 -2.92
N HIS A 769 -35.78 -26.72 -1.87
CA HIS A 769 -35.31 -28.11 -1.97
C HIS A 769 -36.04 -28.89 -3.07
N ASN A 770 -35.27 -29.56 -3.93
CA ASN A 770 -35.79 -30.43 -4.98
C ASN A 770 -35.20 -31.85 -4.89
N ALA A 771 -35.76 -32.79 -5.65
CA ALA A 771 -35.34 -34.20 -5.63
C ALA A 771 -33.92 -34.44 -6.21
N THR A 772 -33.27 -33.44 -6.82
CA THR A 772 -31.93 -33.60 -7.40
C THR A 772 -30.81 -33.39 -6.38
N PHE A 773 -31.11 -32.86 -5.19
CA PHE A 773 -30.17 -32.69 -4.09
C PHE A 773 -29.87 -34.00 -3.33
N LYS A 774 -29.57 -35.09 -4.07
CA LYS A 774 -29.46 -36.47 -3.56
C LYS A 774 -28.43 -36.68 -2.44
N ASN A 775 -27.48 -35.76 -2.28
CA ASN A 775 -26.38 -35.86 -1.33
C ASN A 775 -26.59 -35.02 -0.05
N LEU A 776 -27.71 -34.29 0.08
CA LEU A 776 -28.03 -33.60 1.33
C LEU A 776 -28.35 -34.64 2.41
N GLN A 777 -27.55 -34.64 3.47
CA GLN A 777 -27.66 -35.60 4.56
C GLN A 777 -28.67 -35.14 5.61
N ILE A 778 -29.94 -35.08 5.20
CA ILE A 778 -31.08 -34.79 6.07
C ILE A 778 -31.65 -36.13 6.55
N THR A 779 -31.25 -36.57 7.75
CA THR A 779 -31.71 -37.85 8.31
C THR A 779 -33.12 -37.72 8.89
N ASN A 780 -33.98 -38.71 8.61
CA ASN A 780 -35.31 -38.82 9.21
C ASN A 780 -35.18 -39.04 10.73
N GLY A 781 -35.25 -37.96 11.51
CA GLY A 781 -35.11 -37.97 12.97
C GLY A 781 -34.33 -36.78 13.54
N GLU A 782 -33.50 -36.09 12.75
CA GLU A 782 -32.89 -34.82 13.16
C GLU A 782 -33.92 -33.69 13.01
N LYS A 783 -34.14 -32.92 14.07
CA LYS A 783 -35.10 -31.80 14.06
C LYS A 783 -34.56 -30.59 13.31
N ASP A 784 -33.26 -30.32 13.51
CA ASP A 784 -32.58 -29.11 13.02
C ASP A 784 -31.62 -29.43 11.88
N PHE A 785 -31.38 -28.45 11.02
CA PHE A 785 -30.54 -28.56 9.84
C PHE A 785 -29.07 -28.44 10.22
N ASN A 786 -28.31 -29.51 9.98
CA ASN A 786 -26.88 -29.52 10.28
C ASN A 786 -26.08 -28.88 9.12
N PHE A 787 -25.73 -27.60 9.28
CA PHE A 787 -24.94 -26.85 8.29
C PHE A 787 -23.52 -27.38 8.10
N GLU A 788 -22.88 -27.85 9.17
CA GLU A 788 -21.50 -28.37 9.13
C GLU A 788 -21.43 -29.64 8.26
N LYS A 789 -22.30 -30.61 8.55
CA LYS A 789 -22.41 -31.88 7.82
C LYS A 789 -22.74 -31.68 6.34
N ASN A 790 -23.52 -30.65 6.02
CA ASN A 790 -23.96 -30.36 4.65
C ASN A 790 -23.12 -29.28 3.94
N GLN A 791 -22.07 -28.74 4.57
CA GLN A 791 -21.34 -27.57 4.08
C GLN A 791 -20.77 -27.76 2.66
N SER A 792 -20.07 -28.87 2.43
CA SER A 792 -19.46 -29.17 1.12
C SER A 792 -20.53 -29.43 0.04
N VAL A 793 -21.66 -30.04 0.43
CA VAL A 793 -22.78 -30.31 -0.48
C VAL A 793 -23.46 -29.01 -0.89
N LEU A 794 -23.79 -28.14 0.07
CA LEU A 794 -24.35 -26.81 -0.18
C LEU A 794 -23.42 -25.97 -1.06
N ALA A 795 -22.11 -26.00 -0.77
CA ALA A 795 -21.13 -25.31 -1.59
C ALA A 795 -21.12 -25.80 -3.04
N THR A 796 -21.30 -27.11 -3.24
CA THR A 796 -21.32 -27.77 -4.56
C THR A 796 -22.60 -27.48 -5.33
N ILE A 797 -23.76 -27.50 -4.67
CA ILE A 797 -25.05 -27.18 -5.31
C ILE A 797 -25.06 -25.76 -5.87
N LEU A 798 -24.38 -24.83 -5.20
CA LEU A 798 -24.34 -23.43 -5.62
C LEU A 798 -23.36 -23.14 -6.78
N LEU A 799 -22.51 -24.09 -7.17
CA LEU A 799 -21.50 -23.85 -8.21
C LEU A 799 -22.09 -23.82 -9.62
N ASN A 800 -21.63 -22.83 -10.38
CA ASN A 800 -21.83 -22.75 -11.83
C ASN A 800 -20.47 -23.09 -12.50
N ASP A 801 -20.47 -24.03 -13.47
CA ASP A 801 -19.32 -24.66 -14.19
C ASP A 801 -17.89 -24.11 -13.89
N GLN A 802 -17.02 -24.93 -13.27
CA GLN A 802 -15.78 -24.48 -12.62
C GLN A 802 -14.51 -25.23 -13.06
N THR A 803 -14.59 -26.21 -13.96
CA THR A 803 -13.56 -27.27 -14.07
C THR A 803 -12.14 -26.75 -14.34
N LYS A 804 -12.00 -25.57 -14.96
CA LYS A 804 -10.70 -24.96 -15.31
C LYS A 804 -10.20 -23.90 -14.31
N TRP A 805 -11.03 -23.38 -13.41
CA TRP A 805 -10.63 -22.28 -12.52
C TRP A 805 -9.70 -22.77 -11.40
N LEU A 806 -10.01 -23.93 -10.81
CA LEU A 806 -9.20 -24.56 -9.75
C LEU A 806 -7.92 -25.26 -10.26
N GLN A 807 -7.74 -25.34 -11.58
CA GLN A 807 -6.57 -26.01 -12.16
C GLN A 807 -5.35 -25.11 -12.08
N SER A 808 -4.33 -25.55 -11.34
CA SER A 808 -2.99 -24.95 -11.35
C SER A 808 -2.01 -25.95 -11.96
N ASN A 809 -1.09 -25.47 -12.80
CA ASN A 809 0.03 -26.27 -13.32
C ASN A 809 1.29 -26.12 -12.46
N ALA A 810 1.14 -25.62 -11.23
CA ALA A 810 2.29 -25.32 -10.38
C ALA A 810 3.09 -26.56 -9.98
N THR A 811 2.43 -27.66 -9.68
CA THR A 811 3.09 -28.92 -9.33
C THR A 811 3.95 -29.41 -10.50
N ASP A 812 3.39 -29.46 -11.71
CA ASP A 812 4.11 -29.85 -12.92
C ASP A 812 5.37 -28.99 -13.13
N ILE A 813 5.25 -27.68 -12.94
CA ILE A 813 6.36 -26.73 -13.07
C ILE A 813 7.41 -26.91 -11.97
N LEU A 814 6.98 -27.13 -10.73
CA LEU A 814 7.90 -27.38 -9.62
C LEU A 814 8.67 -28.68 -9.83
N ASP A 815 8.02 -29.72 -10.37
CA ASP A 815 8.63 -31.01 -10.67
C ASP A 815 9.62 -30.87 -11.84
N GLU A 816 9.25 -30.16 -12.92
CA GLU A 816 10.14 -29.85 -14.04
C GLU A 816 11.42 -29.13 -13.58
N LEU A 817 11.28 -28.10 -12.74
CA LEU A 817 12.42 -27.33 -12.22
C LEU A 817 13.29 -28.16 -11.27
N SER A 818 12.72 -29.12 -10.55
CA SER A 818 13.49 -30.04 -9.72
C SER A 818 14.32 -31.01 -10.57
N LEU A 819 13.74 -31.59 -11.63
CA LEU A 819 14.44 -32.50 -12.53
C LEU A 819 15.61 -31.82 -13.27
N GLN A 820 15.48 -30.54 -13.61
CA GLN A 820 16.56 -29.78 -14.27
C GLN A 820 17.78 -29.53 -13.36
N ILE A 821 17.60 -29.50 -12.03
CA ILE A 821 18.68 -29.31 -11.05
C ILE A 821 19.43 -30.63 -10.80
N ASP A 822 18.75 -31.77 -10.92
CA ASP A 822 19.32 -33.10 -10.66
C ASP A 822 20.05 -33.72 -11.87
N GLN A 823 19.98 -33.09 -13.06
CA GLN A 823 20.76 -33.54 -14.22
C GLN A 823 22.25 -33.24 -14.02
N SER A 824 23.04 -34.29 -13.80
CA SER A 824 24.50 -34.20 -13.72
C SER A 824 25.06 -33.48 -14.95
N HIS A 825 25.87 -32.44 -14.74
CA HIS A 825 26.62 -31.80 -15.82
C HIS A 825 27.34 -32.86 -16.67
N ASP A 826 27.00 -32.93 -17.96
CA ASP A 826 27.85 -33.60 -18.92
C ASP A 826 29.11 -32.75 -19.11
N PHE A 827 30.13 -33.08 -18.32
CA PHE A 827 31.45 -32.46 -18.39
C PHE A 827 32.01 -32.47 -19.83
N PHE A 828 31.60 -33.39 -20.70
CA PHE A 828 32.04 -33.46 -22.08
C PHE A 828 31.42 -32.37 -22.97
N CYS A 829 30.13 -32.05 -22.82
CA CYS A 829 29.49 -30.97 -23.59
C CYS A 829 30.10 -29.59 -23.28
N PHE A 830 30.50 -29.36 -22.03
CA PHE A 830 31.13 -28.10 -21.59
C PHE A 830 32.48 -27.83 -22.27
N PHE A 831 33.29 -28.86 -22.50
CA PHE A 831 34.57 -28.70 -23.22
C PHE A 831 34.41 -28.60 -24.74
N CYS A 832 33.33 -29.13 -25.31
CA CYS A 832 33.08 -29.06 -26.75
C CYS A 832 32.61 -27.67 -27.23
N TRP A 833 31.98 -26.84 -26.38
CA TRP A 833 31.54 -25.50 -26.78
C TRP A 833 32.71 -24.48 -26.83
N ASN A 834 33.73 -24.62 -25.96
CA ASN A 834 34.91 -23.74 -25.97
C ASN A 834 35.93 -24.00 -27.11
N ARG A 835 35.53 -24.74 -28.17
CA ARG A 835 36.39 -25.05 -29.32
C ARG A 835 35.85 -24.63 -30.69
N ARG A 836 34.84 -23.75 -30.76
CA ARG A 836 34.47 -23.10 -32.03
C ARG A 836 34.46 -21.58 -31.89
N PHE A 837 35.62 -21.01 -32.21
CA PHE A 837 35.99 -19.67 -32.69
C PHE A 837 35.43 -18.43 -31.99
#